data_AF-A0A7W0CAR9-F1
#
_entry.id   AF-A0A7W0CAR9-F1
#
_cell.length_a   1.000
_cell.length_b   1.000
_cell.length_c   1.000
_cell.angle_alpha   90.00
_cell.angle_beta   90.00
_cell.angle_gamma   90.00
#
_symmetry.space_group_name_H-M   'P 1'
#
loop_
_entity.id
_entity.type
_entity.pdbx_description
1 polymer ?
#
loop_
_entity_poly.entity_id
_entity_poly.type
_entity_poly.pdbx_seq_one_letter_code
_entity_poly.pdbx_strand_id
1 'polypeptide(L)'
;MHKATADIQSIIDYFLHLFTIQVLGPAKKPDAAEAVRISDNSTASTVYELKLRIGKTDKYRRMSILPIGERVESKSMCFSVIYDEPLVIKIPPHPITELKTYLTHIKLEHRIARRLSPAISCIFPRMQTILKKLPFVTLPGSVTPEETENACIAELRAKPGVQQYLKINNSFVYFMELSRHGFFNQVIESMHVVKERMRSDILQRMPEAFTDLPTFESLYGKHSAPVYLDLCRLYADFEDRVDRLSGKHGNTGVAPYQRRQWFFSRIAGFRPEIEADDLPEGLPEKLHELTDALIAENRQSLDNLYKTVHTRVQRKNFQTNRLRIKGLTVSVLELLYRLNHQRVAIRDLKPDNMFIDRQLDAAEHILADPSTYGLGLIDLETAMCFNKAEKPPQPLLAGTPPFATPSHVFPNPILQRLYPESLERIFYLQDWYAAVAIIFQIINGRVLFAKTGRLMPEIIRARRNAGKNPDRLLRMYTNVSGKFWKTAIAEFIEKIKRYQNRTESVEISFPHHLKTFLARSAYEEKHQLEADITSRINRHSFLDRRRDEILKASPRNLQKSIREKILLGRRPDSQTADALQALYAIAHAKYRIAHLQDSIQRISSSAEACFILSFMLERVFYTMHPPDWSADPSGRKGPCMTLYPPRTSRI
;
A
#
# COMPACT_ATOMS: atom_id res chain seq x y z
N MET A 1 1.25 10.64 -21.35
CA MET A 1 2.69 10.30 -21.28
C MET A 1 3.57 11.53 -21.39
N HIS A 2 3.27 12.49 -22.28
CA HIS A 2 4.07 13.70 -22.54
C HIS A 2 4.54 14.51 -21.31
N LYS A 3 3.70 14.70 -20.27
CA LYS A 3 4.08 15.51 -19.09
C LYS A 3 5.26 14.92 -18.31
N ALA A 4 5.25 13.62 -18.02
CA ALA A 4 6.33 12.99 -17.25
C ALA A 4 7.66 12.92 -18.01
N THR A 5 7.61 12.75 -19.34
CA THR A 5 8.80 12.81 -20.18
C THR A 5 9.39 14.23 -20.17
N ALA A 6 8.53 15.25 -20.19
CA ALA A 6 8.94 16.65 -20.04
C ALA A 6 9.52 16.93 -18.64
N ASP A 7 8.92 16.39 -17.57
CA ASP A 7 9.43 16.55 -16.21
C ASP A 7 10.81 15.89 -16.03
N ILE A 8 11.02 14.68 -16.59
CA ILE A 8 12.32 14.01 -16.58
C ILE A 8 13.38 14.86 -17.29
N GLN A 9 13.07 15.39 -18.48
CA GLN A 9 14.00 16.26 -19.21
C GLN A 9 14.33 17.51 -18.38
N SER A 10 13.32 18.12 -17.77
CA SER A 10 13.51 19.31 -16.93
C SER A 10 14.38 19.05 -15.70
N ILE A 11 14.29 17.85 -15.12
CA ILE A 11 15.18 17.43 -14.03
C ILE A 11 16.61 17.24 -14.53
N ILE A 12 16.79 16.62 -15.70
CA ILE A 12 18.11 16.45 -16.32
C ILE A 12 18.77 17.81 -16.57
N ASP A 13 18.03 18.73 -17.20
CA ASP A 13 18.51 20.08 -17.50
C ASP A 13 18.87 20.84 -16.21
N TYR A 14 18.07 20.67 -15.16
CA TYR A 14 18.33 21.24 -13.84
C TYR A 14 19.65 20.73 -13.25
N PHE A 15 19.92 19.42 -13.27
CA PHE A 15 21.17 18.88 -12.73
C PHE A 15 22.38 19.16 -13.62
N LEU A 16 22.22 19.24 -14.93
CA LEU A 16 23.26 19.71 -15.84
C LEU A 16 23.64 21.17 -15.54
N HIS A 17 22.64 22.01 -15.26
CA HIS A 17 22.86 23.37 -14.80
C HIS A 17 23.56 23.41 -13.44
N LEU A 18 23.10 22.62 -12.46
CA LEU A 18 23.76 22.52 -11.15
C LEU A 18 25.23 22.09 -11.27
N PHE A 19 25.52 21.10 -12.12
CA PHE A 19 26.88 20.65 -12.41
C PHE A 19 27.73 21.77 -13.01
N THR A 20 27.17 22.53 -13.95
CA THR A 20 27.82 23.71 -14.55
C THR A 20 28.23 24.70 -13.49
N ILE A 21 27.32 25.04 -12.58
CA ILE A 21 27.55 25.99 -11.49
C ILE A 21 28.63 25.49 -10.53
N GLN A 22 28.66 24.19 -10.24
CA GLN A 22 29.66 23.60 -9.34
C GLN A 22 31.07 23.61 -9.94
N VAL A 23 31.19 23.49 -11.26
CA VAL A 23 32.49 23.48 -11.95
C VAL A 23 32.98 24.89 -12.29
N LEU A 24 32.09 25.77 -12.75
CA LEU A 24 32.45 27.06 -13.34
C LEU A 24 32.03 28.28 -12.50
N GLY A 25 31.14 28.11 -11.52
CA GLY A 25 30.48 29.19 -10.81
C GLY A 25 29.31 29.81 -11.58
N PRO A 26 28.57 30.76 -10.98
CA PRO A 26 27.31 31.27 -11.52
C PRO A 26 27.44 32.21 -12.74
N ALA A 27 28.62 32.81 -12.93
CA ALA A 27 28.84 33.81 -13.98
C ALA A 27 29.40 33.24 -15.29
N LYS A 28 29.83 31.98 -15.30
CA LYS A 28 30.53 31.36 -16.43
C LYS A 28 29.67 30.29 -17.09
N LYS A 29 29.77 30.19 -18.42
CA LYS A 29 29.12 29.16 -19.23
C LYS A 29 30.17 28.20 -19.81
N PRO A 30 29.83 26.91 -19.96
CA PRO A 30 30.68 25.96 -20.66
C PRO A 30 30.60 26.20 -22.17
N ASP A 31 31.56 25.68 -22.93
CA ASP A 31 31.55 25.73 -24.40
C ASP A 31 30.45 24.82 -24.96
N ALA A 32 30.22 23.68 -24.30
CA ALA A 32 29.11 22.77 -24.57
C ALA A 32 28.68 22.08 -23.28
N ALA A 33 27.38 21.79 -23.17
CA ALA A 33 26.80 21.03 -22.08
C ALA A 33 25.77 20.05 -22.66
N GLU A 34 25.90 18.77 -22.33
CA GLU A 34 24.97 17.74 -22.79
C GLU A 34 24.76 16.66 -21.73
N ALA A 35 23.64 15.96 -21.82
CA ALA A 35 23.33 14.81 -20.99
C ALA A 35 23.08 13.59 -21.89
N VAL A 36 23.89 12.55 -21.74
CA VAL A 36 23.85 11.35 -22.58
C VAL A 36 23.31 10.18 -21.76
N ARG A 37 22.33 9.45 -22.31
CA ARG A 37 21.77 8.24 -21.68
C ARG A 37 22.72 7.05 -21.88
N ILE A 38 23.07 6.34 -20.81
CA ILE A 38 24.07 5.25 -20.86
C ILE A 38 23.46 3.84 -20.79
N SER A 39 22.31 3.63 -20.14
CA SER A 39 21.73 2.28 -20.04
C SER A 39 20.21 2.21 -19.97
N ASP A 40 19.68 1.13 -20.56
CA ASP A 40 18.29 0.67 -20.51
C ASP A 40 18.20 -0.67 -19.81
N ASN A 41 18.16 -0.66 -18.48
CA ASN A 41 17.54 -1.76 -17.77
C ASN A 41 16.04 -1.46 -17.75
N SER A 42 15.26 -2.23 -18.51
CA SER A 42 13.81 -2.05 -18.73
C SER A 42 12.94 -2.07 -17.46
N THR A 43 13.54 -2.31 -16.29
CA THR A 43 12.90 -2.34 -14.97
C THR A 43 13.64 -1.53 -13.89
N ALA A 44 14.71 -0.79 -14.22
CA ALA A 44 15.54 -0.06 -13.27
C ALA A 44 15.77 1.41 -13.69
N SER A 45 16.21 2.25 -12.74
CA SER A 45 16.51 3.68 -12.93
C SER A 45 17.30 3.97 -14.20
N THR A 46 16.91 5.00 -14.96
CA THR A 46 17.66 5.42 -16.15
C THR A 46 18.91 6.19 -15.73
N VAL A 47 20.07 5.82 -16.27
CA VAL A 47 21.36 6.46 -15.96
C VAL A 47 21.76 7.40 -17.08
N TYR A 48 22.18 8.61 -16.69
CA TYR A 48 22.67 9.67 -17.56
C TYR A 48 24.09 10.07 -17.15
N GLU A 49 24.90 10.44 -18.14
CA GLU A 49 26.18 11.11 -17.94
C GLU A 49 26.07 12.55 -18.44
N LEU A 50 26.29 13.46 -17.50
CA LEU A 50 26.34 14.89 -17.69
C LEU A 50 27.74 15.26 -18.12
N LYS A 51 27.87 15.92 -19.26
CA LYS A 51 29.14 16.31 -19.86
C LYS A 51 29.21 17.82 -20.01
N LEU A 52 30.32 18.41 -19.57
CA LEU A 52 30.65 19.82 -19.77
C LEU A 52 31.98 19.93 -20.51
N ARG A 53 32.01 20.70 -21.60
CA ARG A 53 33.23 21.05 -22.32
C ARG A 53 33.72 22.42 -21.88
N ILE A 54 34.98 22.50 -21.47
CA ILE A 54 35.64 23.72 -21.01
C ILE A 54 37.03 23.77 -21.66
N GLY A 55 37.18 24.61 -22.67
CA GLY A 55 38.34 24.64 -23.56
C GLY A 55 38.56 23.28 -24.22
N LYS A 56 39.72 22.68 -23.95
CA LYS A 56 40.10 21.34 -24.45
C LYS A 56 39.78 20.22 -23.46
N THR A 57 39.13 20.51 -22.34
CA THR A 57 38.86 19.53 -21.28
C THR A 57 37.37 19.23 -21.19
N ASP A 58 37.05 17.93 -21.12
CA ASP A 58 35.69 17.48 -20.83
C ASP A 58 35.62 17.07 -19.34
N LYS A 59 34.56 17.51 -18.65
CA LYS A 59 34.21 17.12 -17.29
C LYS A 59 32.94 16.29 -17.32
N TYR A 60 32.91 15.24 -16.52
CA TYR A 60 31.82 14.26 -16.50
C TYR A 60 31.26 14.12 -15.09
N ARG A 61 29.95 13.86 -15.01
CA ARG A 61 29.28 13.45 -13.78
C ARG A 61 28.10 12.54 -14.11
N ARG A 62 27.85 11.53 -13.28
CA ARG A 62 26.73 10.61 -13.49
C ARG A 62 25.54 11.00 -12.63
N MET A 63 24.36 10.75 -13.17
CA MET A 63 23.12 10.77 -12.42
C MET A 63 22.20 9.63 -12.82
N SER A 64 21.31 9.22 -11.93
CA SER A 64 20.20 8.32 -12.30
C SER A 64 18.86 8.93 -11.90
N ILE A 65 17.80 8.61 -12.64
CA ILE A 65 16.44 9.09 -12.36
C ILE A 65 15.47 7.91 -12.46
N LEU A 66 14.56 7.83 -11.50
CA LEU A 66 13.44 6.90 -11.47
C LEU A 66 12.17 7.63 -10.99
N PRO A 67 11.10 7.73 -11.79
CA PRO A 67 9.81 8.20 -11.31
C PRO A 67 9.25 7.28 -10.22
N ILE A 68 8.76 7.84 -9.11
CA ILE A 68 8.19 7.10 -7.97
C ILE A 68 6.72 7.50 -7.77
N GLY A 69 5.86 6.50 -7.53
CA GLY A 69 4.48 6.67 -7.09
C GLY A 69 3.43 6.67 -8.21
N GLU A 70 2.16 6.47 -7.83
CA GLU A 70 1.02 6.51 -8.74
C GLU A 70 0.63 7.96 -9.11
N ARG A 71 0.31 8.19 -10.39
CA ARG A 71 -0.15 9.51 -10.87
C ARG A 71 -1.54 9.81 -10.34
N VAL A 72 -1.65 10.85 -9.53
CA VAL A 72 -2.93 11.43 -9.11
C VAL A 72 -2.87 12.94 -9.34
N GLU A 73 -3.79 13.50 -10.13
CA GLU A 73 -3.79 14.94 -10.49
C GLU A 73 -3.73 15.90 -9.28
N SER A 74 -4.21 15.45 -8.13
CA SER A 74 -4.26 16.25 -6.91
C SER A 74 -3.01 16.13 -6.02
N LYS A 75 -1.98 15.40 -6.46
CA LYS A 75 -0.76 15.12 -5.67
C LYS A 75 0.51 15.47 -6.42
N SER A 76 1.57 15.67 -5.65
CA SER A 76 2.89 15.94 -6.19
C SER A 76 3.46 14.71 -6.90
N MET A 77 4.27 14.92 -7.94
CA MET A 77 5.01 13.84 -8.61
C MET A 77 6.40 13.70 -7.99
N CYS A 78 6.78 12.48 -7.65
CA CYS A 78 8.06 12.20 -7.00
C CYS A 78 9.03 11.50 -7.96
N PHE A 79 10.31 11.83 -7.85
CA PHE A 79 11.40 11.23 -8.63
C PHE A 79 12.55 10.88 -7.68
N SER A 80 12.99 9.63 -7.66
CA SER A 80 14.27 9.26 -7.07
C SER A 80 15.36 9.68 -8.03
N VAL A 81 16.33 10.41 -7.53
CA VAL A 81 17.50 10.84 -8.27
C VAL A 81 18.74 10.47 -7.47
N ILE A 82 19.78 9.97 -8.15
CA ILE A 82 21.11 9.85 -7.56
C ILE A 82 21.98 10.89 -8.24
N TYR A 83 22.44 11.89 -7.48
CA TYR A 83 23.38 12.93 -7.91
C TYR A 83 24.38 13.16 -6.78
N ASP A 84 25.51 12.44 -6.85
CA ASP A 84 26.48 12.18 -5.76
C ASP A 84 25.87 11.44 -4.54
N GLU A 85 24.65 11.81 -4.14
CA GLU A 85 23.86 11.26 -3.03
C GLU A 85 22.44 10.92 -3.53
N PRO A 86 21.74 9.93 -2.92
CA PRO A 86 20.33 9.67 -3.19
C PRO A 86 19.41 10.80 -2.68
N LEU A 87 18.48 11.25 -3.52
CA LEU A 87 17.52 12.29 -3.22
C LEU A 87 16.15 12.00 -3.85
N VAL A 88 15.07 12.53 -3.28
CA VAL A 88 13.76 12.62 -3.95
C VAL A 88 13.46 14.06 -4.31
N ILE A 89 13.07 14.26 -5.56
CA ILE A 89 12.47 15.51 -6.05
C ILE A 89 10.96 15.33 -6.08
N LYS A 90 10.24 16.23 -5.40
CA LYS A 90 8.78 16.27 -5.38
C LYS A 90 8.30 17.54 -6.08
N ILE A 91 7.69 17.37 -7.24
CA ILE A 91 7.13 18.43 -8.09
C ILE A 91 5.65 18.62 -7.74
N PRO A 92 5.23 19.80 -7.23
CA PRO A 92 3.84 20.06 -6.88
C PRO A 92 2.86 19.88 -8.06
N PRO A 93 1.60 19.50 -7.83
CA PRO A 93 0.61 19.36 -8.90
C PRO A 93 0.25 20.70 -9.55
N HIS A 94 0.29 21.78 -8.76
CA HIS A 94 0.07 23.16 -9.21
C HIS A 94 1.37 23.94 -9.02
N PRO A 95 1.83 24.69 -10.03
CA PRO A 95 3.05 25.47 -9.92
C PRO A 95 3.05 26.40 -8.71
N ILE A 96 4.14 26.40 -7.96
CA ILE A 96 4.36 27.31 -6.83
C ILE A 96 5.40 28.32 -7.27
N THR A 97 5.01 29.57 -7.48
CA THR A 97 5.91 30.64 -7.95
C THR A 97 6.40 31.53 -6.81
N GLU A 98 5.63 31.60 -5.72
CA GLU A 98 5.85 32.48 -4.57
C GLU A 98 6.64 31.81 -3.45
N LEU A 99 7.73 32.45 -2.99
CA LEU A 99 8.56 31.93 -1.90
C LEU A 99 7.75 31.76 -0.61
N LYS A 100 6.81 32.67 -0.31
CA LYS A 100 5.98 32.61 0.90
C LYS A 100 5.17 31.31 0.94
N THR A 101 4.53 30.95 -0.16
CA THR A 101 3.73 29.71 -0.28
C THR A 101 4.62 28.48 -0.14
N TYR A 102 5.78 28.49 -0.82
CA TYR A 102 6.77 27.41 -0.72
C TYR A 102 7.22 27.15 0.72
N LEU A 103 7.58 28.22 1.45
CA LEU A 103 8.01 28.13 2.85
C LEU A 103 6.89 27.68 3.79
N THR A 104 5.63 28.09 3.54
CA THR A 104 4.49 27.63 4.35
C THR A 104 4.31 26.12 4.27
N HIS A 105 4.48 25.52 3.09
CA HIS A 105 4.37 24.08 2.91
C HIS A 105 5.52 23.33 3.60
N ILE A 106 6.77 23.79 3.46
CA ILE A 106 7.92 23.17 4.15
C ILE A 106 7.73 23.22 5.68
N LYS A 107 7.30 24.37 6.21
CA LYS A 107 7.04 24.54 7.65
C LYS A 107 5.94 23.60 8.16
N LEU A 108 4.92 23.34 7.34
CA LEU A 108 3.86 22.40 7.69
C LEU A 108 4.43 20.99 7.86
N GLU A 109 5.11 20.45 6.86
CA GLU A 109 5.70 19.10 6.94
C GLU A 109 6.74 19.01 8.06
N HIS A 110 7.57 20.04 8.24
CA HIS A 110 8.53 20.12 9.35
C HIS A 110 7.83 20.06 10.71
N ARG A 111 6.72 20.80 10.91
CA ARG A 111 5.96 20.77 12.16
C ARG A 111 5.41 19.38 12.47
N ILE A 112 4.91 18.66 11.45
CA ILE A 112 4.46 17.27 11.61
C ILE A 112 5.65 16.37 11.98
N ALA A 113 6.75 16.43 11.22
CA ALA A 113 7.94 15.63 11.48
C ALA A 113 8.49 15.85 12.89
N ARG A 114 8.53 17.09 13.37
CA ARG A 114 8.97 17.44 14.73
C ARG A 114 8.05 16.86 15.81
N ARG A 115 6.75 16.74 15.52
CA ARG A 115 5.77 16.12 16.42
C ARG A 115 5.92 14.61 16.47
N LEU A 116 6.32 14.00 15.37
CA LEU A 116 6.51 12.56 15.24
C LEU A 116 7.85 12.09 15.83
N SER A 117 8.90 12.91 15.70
CA SER A 117 10.23 12.63 16.24
C SER A 117 10.26 12.67 17.79
N PRO A 118 11.05 11.81 18.45
CA PRO A 118 11.88 10.72 17.89
C PRO A 118 11.10 9.40 17.70
N ALA A 119 9.81 9.36 18.01
CA ALA A 119 9.04 8.10 18.02
C ALA A 119 8.86 7.48 16.63
N ILE A 120 8.77 8.30 15.59
CA ILE A 120 8.67 7.89 14.19
C ILE A 120 9.64 8.74 13.36
N SER A 121 10.59 8.07 12.70
CA SER A 121 11.52 8.72 11.77
C SER A 121 10.79 9.21 10.53
N CYS A 122 11.13 10.42 10.10
CA CYS A 122 10.47 11.09 8.98
C CYS A 122 11.49 11.61 7.98
N ILE A 123 11.27 11.36 6.70
CA ILE A 123 11.97 12.03 5.61
C ILE A 123 11.02 13.08 5.04
N PHE A 124 11.45 14.34 5.06
CA PHE A 124 10.64 15.49 4.65
C PHE A 124 11.50 16.52 3.90
N PRO A 125 10.89 17.41 3.11
CA PRO A 125 11.61 18.39 2.31
C PRO A 125 12.52 19.30 3.12
N ARG A 126 13.74 19.52 2.63
CA ARG A 126 14.75 20.39 3.24
C ARG A 126 15.44 21.25 2.19
N MET A 127 15.53 22.56 2.44
CA MET A 127 16.18 23.47 1.50
C MET A 127 17.69 23.26 1.47
N GLN A 128 18.28 22.87 2.61
CA GLN A 128 19.72 22.64 2.71
C GLN A 128 20.21 21.56 1.74
N THR A 129 19.36 20.59 1.36
CA THR A 129 19.72 19.46 0.48
C THR A 129 20.32 19.91 -0.85
N ILE A 130 19.82 21.03 -1.40
CA ILE A 130 20.34 21.63 -2.64
C ILE A 130 21.22 22.83 -2.34
N LEU A 131 20.86 23.70 -1.40
CA LEU A 131 21.61 24.93 -1.17
C LEU A 131 23.06 24.63 -0.72
N LYS A 132 23.30 23.54 0.02
CA LYS A 132 24.67 23.09 0.38
C LYS A 132 25.53 22.72 -0.83
N LYS A 133 24.92 22.41 -1.98
CA LYS A 133 25.61 22.01 -3.22
C LYS A 133 26.04 23.20 -4.08
N LEU A 134 25.67 24.43 -3.71
CA LEU A 134 26.04 25.65 -4.42
C LEU A 134 27.34 26.25 -3.83
N PRO A 135 28.39 26.46 -4.65
CA PRO A 135 29.71 26.85 -4.14
C PRO A 135 29.76 28.27 -3.53
N PHE A 136 28.79 29.12 -3.86
CA PHE A 136 28.70 30.51 -3.37
C PHE A 136 27.67 30.68 -2.24
N VAL A 137 27.03 29.61 -1.79
CA VAL A 137 26.14 29.62 -0.63
C VAL A 137 26.91 29.07 0.55
N THR A 138 27.18 29.93 1.54
CA THR A 138 27.83 29.52 2.78
C THR A 138 26.77 29.36 3.85
N LEU A 139 26.41 28.12 4.15
CA LEU A 139 25.57 27.82 5.30
C LEU A 139 26.46 27.70 6.55
N PRO A 140 26.01 28.21 7.72
CA PRO A 140 26.75 28.05 8.96
C PRO A 140 26.98 26.56 9.24
N GLY A 141 28.17 26.19 9.73
CA GLY A 141 28.44 24.85 10.25
C GLY A 141 27.53 24.62 11.46
N SER A 142 26.42 23.92 11.25
CA SER A 142 25.29 23.92 12.18
C SER A 142 25.51 23.00 13.39
N VAL A 143 25.03 23.43 14.56
CA VAL A 143 24.89 22.60 15.77
C VAL A 143 23.58 21.78 15.72
N THR A 144 22.52 22.28 15.05
CA THR A 144 21.25 21.55 14.86
C THR A 144 20.62 21.72 13.46
N PRO A 145 19.79 20.76 12.97
CA PRO A 145 19.11 20.85 11.67
C PRO A 145 18.13 22.03 11.50
N GLU A 146 17.54 22.54 12.58
CA GLU A 146 16.57 23.64 12.53
C GLU A 146 17.25 24.99 12.28
N GLU A 147 18.44 25.19 12.83
CA GLU A 147 19.28 26.37 12.59
C GLU A 147 19.72 26.45 11.13
N THR A 148 20.09 25.32 10.52
CA THR A 148 20.49 25.26 9.11
C THR A 148 19.35 25.65 8.18
N GLU A 149 18.14 25.15 8.44
CA GLU A 149 16.96 25.51 7.63
C GLU A 149 16.58 26.99 7.83
N ASN A 150 16.72 27.54 9.04
CA ASN A 150 16.52 28.97 9.27
C ASN A 150 17.55 29.84 8.54
N ALA A 151 18.82 29.41 8.49
CA ALA A 151 19.86 30.06 7.71
C ALA A 151 19.56 30.01 6.21
N CYS A 152 19.05 28.88 5.70
CA CYS A 152 18.57 28.77 4.32
C CYS A 152 17.46 29.81 4.03
N ILE A 153 16.50 29.99 4.95
CA ILE A 153 15.43 30.99 4.79
C ILE A 153 16.00 32.41 4.74
N ALA A 154 16.96 32.72 5.61
CA ALA A 154 17.62 34.03 5.63
C ALA A 154 18.36 34.29 4.30
N GLU A 155 19.11 33.31 3.80
CA GLU A 155 19.83 33.39 2.54
C GLU A 155 18.88 33.61 1.34
N LEU A 156 17.77 32.87 1.27
CA LEU A 156 16.77 33.01 0.20
C LEU A 156 16.07 34.37 0.20
N ARG A 157 15.95 35.01 1.37
CA ARG A 157 15.40 36.36 1.52
C ARG A 157 16.43 37.43 1.16
N ALA A 158 17.67 37.26 1.58
CA ALA A 158 18.75 38.20 1.31
C ALA A 158 19.16 38.21 -0.17
N LYS A 159 19.15 37.04 -0.82
CA LYS A 159 19.58 36.87 -2.21
C LYS A 159 18.47 36.21 -3.05
N PRO A 160 17.51 36.98 -3.60
CA PRO A 160 16.41 36.43 -4.39
C PRO A 160 16.86 35.58 -5.60
N GLY A 161 18.03 35.89 -6.18
CA GLY A 161 18.61 35.10 -7.26
C GLY A 161 18.91 33.65 -6.87
N VAL A 162 19.15 33.35 -5.58
CA VAL A 162 19.38 31.98 -5.10
C VAL A 162 18.10 31.14 -5.17
N GLN A 163 16.91 31.76 -5.15
CA GLN A 163 15.63 31.05 -5.21
C GLN A 163 15.46 30.25 -6.50
N GLN A 164 16.13 30.64 -7.60
CA GLN A 164 16.04 29.92 -8.88
C GLN A 164 16.57 28.49 -8.78
N TYR A 165 17.51 28.22 -7.86
CA TYR A 165 18.06 26.89 -7.63
C TYR A 165 17.13 25.99 -6.81
N LEU A 166 15.98 26.51 -6.34
CA LEU A 166 14.93 25.69 -5.76
C LEU A 166 13.76 25.48 -6.74
N LYS A 167 13.95 25.85 -8.01
CA LYS A 167 12.92 25.81 -9.05
C LYS A 167 13.31 24.89 -10.20
N ILE A 168 12.32 24.18 -10.73
CA ILE A 168 12.37 23.48 -12.02
C ILE A 168 11.24 24.05 -12.86
N ASN A 169 11.52 24.45 -14.10
CA ASN A 169 10.56 25.14 -14.99
C ASN A 169 9.89 26.36 -14.34
N ASN A 170 10.69 27.19 -13.64
CA ASN A 170 10.23 28.38 -12.92
C ASN A 170 9.19 28.14 -11.81
N SER A 171 8.97 26.89 -11.40
CA SER A 171 8.15 26.52 -10.24
C SER A 171 9.04 25.96 -9.14
N PHE A 172 8.78 26.34 -7.89
CA PHE A 172 9.43 25.73 -6.73
C PHE A 172 9.13 24.23 -6.68
N VAL A 173 10.17 23.46 -6.33
CA VAL A 173 10.10 22.01 -6.09
C VAL A 173 10.70 21.67 -4.73
N TYR A 174 10.34 20.50 -4.22
CA TYR A 174 10.81 20.03 -2.92
C TYR A 174 11.91 19.01 -3.10
N PHE A 175 12.99 19.15 -2.32
CA PHE A 175 14.11 18.22 -2.30
C PHE A 175 14.15 17.50 -0.95
N MET A 176 14.26 16.19 -0.99
CA MET A 176 14.35 15.33 0.20
C MET A 176 15.61 14.48 0.09
N GLU A 177 16.40 14.44 1.15
CA GLU A 177 17.57 13.55 1.22
C GLU A 177 17.08 12.13 1.56
N LEU A 178 17.39 11.17 0.71
CA LEU A 178 17.08 9.76 0.98
C LEU A 178 18.24 9.14 1.75
N SER A 179 17.96 8.77 2.99
CA SER A 179 18.74 7.79 3.73
C SER A 179 18.76 6.43 3.00
N ARG A 180 19.80 5.62 3.23
CA ARG A 180 19.98 4.24 2.72
C ARG A 180 18.93 3.21 3.25
N HIS A 181 17.74 3.65 3.63
CA HIS A 181 16.68 2.82 4.18
C HIS A 181 15.96 2.04 3.07
N GLY A 182 15.57 0.80 3.36
CA GLY A 182 14.76 0.00 2.44
C GLY A 182 13.31 0.51 2.41
N PHE A 183 12.80 0.84 1.22
CA PHE A 183 11.39 1.22 1.07
C PHE A 183 10.47 0.04 1.37
N PHE A 184 9.37 0.31 2.07
CA PHE A 184 8.50 -0.74 2.58
C PHE A 184 7.79 -1.52 1.46
N ASN A 185 7.37 -0.85 0.38
CA ASN A 185 6.77 -1.53 -0.77
C ASN A 185 7.74 -2.54 -1.41
N GLN A 186 9.03 -2.19 -1.56
CA GLN A 186 10.04 -3.08 -2.14
C GLN A 186 10.26 -4.33 -1.27
N VAL A 187 10.24 -4.16 0.06
CA VAL A 187 10.29 -5.28 1.00
C VAL A 187 9.07 -6.19 0.86
N ILE A 188 7.88 -5.63 0.67
CA ILE A 188 6.66 -6.44 0.45
C ILE A 188 6.75 -7.18 -0.88
N GLU A 189 7.13 -6.51 -1.96
CA GLU A 189 7.27 -7.11 -3.29
C GLU A 189 8.27 -8.26 -3.29
N SER A 190 9.44 -8.09 -2.66
CA SER A 190 10.49 -9.12 -2.60
C SER A 190 10.02 -10.42 -1.92
N MET A 191 9.14 -10.33 -0.91
CA MET A 191 8.55 -11.49 -0.24
C MET A 191 7.61 -12.29 -1.13
N HIS A 192 7.01 -11.65 -2.13
CA HIS A 192 5.97 -12.23 -3.01
C HIS A 192 6.44 -12.45 -4.46
N VAL A 193 7.75 -12.38 -4.74
CA VAL A 193 8.32 -12.69 -6.06
C VAL A 193 8.08 -14.15 -6.42
N VAL A 194 7.30 -14.39 -7.48
CA VAL A 194 6.96 -15.75 -7.95
C VAL A 194 7.68 -16.11 -9.23
N LYS A 195 7.79 -15.21 -10.21
CA LYS A 195 8.25 -15.55 -11.57
C LYS A 195 9.70 -16.09 -11.59
N GLU A 196 10.63 -15.36 -10.99
CA GLU A 196 12.04 -15.72 -10.90
C GLU A 196 12.22 -17.00 -10.08
N ARG A 197 11.41 -17.16 -9.02
CA ARG A 197 11.43 -18.36 -8.19
C ARG A 197 10.84 -19.58 -8.89
N MET A 198 9.82 -19.41 -9.74
CA MET A 198 9.32 -20.49 -10.61
C MET A 198 10.39 -20.95 -11.59
N ARG A 199 11.08 -20.00 -12.22
CA ARG A 199 12.20 -20.31 -13.12
C ARG A 199 13.29 -21.10 -12.39
N SER A 200 13.68 -20.64 -11.20
CA SER A 200 14.65 -21.34 -10.36
C SER A 200 14.15 -22.73 -9.91
N ASP A 201 12.88 -22.90 -9.55
CA ASP A 201 12.31 -24.21 -9.15
C ASP A 201 12.28 -25.18 -10.35
N ILE A 202 11.92 -24.70 -11.56
CA ILE A 202 11.97 -25.50 -12.80
C ILE A 202 13.39 -25.88 -13.17
N LEU A 203 14.37 -24.98 -13.03
CA LEU A 203 15.75 -25.26 -13.41
C LEU A 203 16.48 -26.15 -12.41
N GLN A 204 16.24 -25.97 -11.10
CA GLN A 204 17.08 -26.56 -10.06
C GLN A 204 16.40 -27.72 -9.34
N ARG A 205 15.07 -27.73 -9.20
CA ARG A 205 14.36 -28.73 -8.39
C ARG A 205 13.55 -29.70 -9.21
N MET A 206 12.97 -29.25 -10.32
CA MET A 206 12.20 -30.12 -11.21
C MET A 206 13.04 -31.25 -11.84
N PRO A 207 14.31 -31.05 -12.26
CA PRO A 207 15.09 -32.13 -12.84
C PRO A 207 15.37 -33.25 -11.85
N GLU A 208 15.56 -32.91 -10.58
CA GLU A 208 15.69 -33.87 -9.46
C GLU A 208 14.33 -34.54 -9.17
N ALA A 209 13.25 -33.77 -9.17
CA ALA A 209 11.90 -34.27 -8.90
C ALA A 209 11.37 -35.23 -9.98
N PHE A 210 11.89 -35.11 -11.21
CA PHE A 210 11.44 -35.85 -12.37
C PHE A 210 11.97 -37.29 -12.43
N THR A 211 12.80 -37.71 -11.47
CA THR A 211 13.35 -39.08 -11.42
C THR A 211 12.29 -40.15 -11.25
N ASP A 212 11.28 -39.87 -10.42
CA ASP A 212 10.22 -40.81 -10.06
C ASP A 212 8.99 -40.09 -9.51
N LEU A 213 7.83 -40.75 -9.61
CA LEU A 213 6.55 -40.19 -9.16
C LEU A 213 6.52 -39.88 -7.65
N PRO A 214 6.99 -40.75 -6.74
CA PRO A 214 7.06 -40.43 -5.31
C PRO A 214 7.84 -39.14 -5.01
N THR A 215 9.01 -38.95 -5.61
CA THR A 215 9.81 -37.73 -5.44
C THR A 215 9.06 -36.50 -5.96
N PHE A 216 8.41 -36.60 -7.12
CA PHE A 216 7.59 -35.53 -7.67
C PHE A 216 6.40 -35.17 -6.76
N GLU A 217 5.65 -36.16 -6.29
CA GLU A 217 4.51 -35.96 -5.38
C GLU A 217 4.94 -35.38 -4.03
N SER A 218 6.13 -35.71 -3.54
CA SER A 218 6.67 -35.13 -2.30
C SER A 218 6.88 -33.61 -2.43
N LEU A 219 7.26 -33.15 -3.63
CA LEU A 219 7.56 -31.74 -3.89
C LEU A 219 6.32 -30.95 -4.34
N TYR A 220 5.50 -31.53 -5.21
CA TYR A 220 4.37 -30.83 -5.86
C TYR A 220 3.00 -31.28 -5.33
N GLY A 221 2.94 -32.31 -4.49
CA GLY A 221 1.75 -32.87 -3.86
C GLY A 221 1.15 -34.05 -4.62
N LYS A 222 0.41 -34.93 -3.92
CA LYS A 222 -0.20 -36.14 -4.51
C LYS A 222 -1.15 -35.87 -5.69
N HIS A 223 -1.81 -34.72 -5.71
CA HIS A 223 -2.69 -34.33 -6.82
C HIS A 223 -1.94 -33.99 -8.12
N SER A 224 -0.60 -33.98 -8.09
CA SER A 224 0.24 -33.63 -9.24
C SER A 224 0.65 -34.84 -10.11
N ALA A 225 0.21 -36.06 -9.77
CA ALA A 225 0.49 -37.26 -10.55
C ALA A 225 0.11 -37.14 -12.06
N PRO A 226 -1.04 -36.56 -12.45
CA PRO A 226 -1.34 -36.35 -13.87
C PRO A 226 -0.33 -35.42 -14.56
N VAL A 227 0.14 -34.39 -13.85
CA VAL A 227 1.15 -33.44 -14.36
C VAL A 227 2.50 -34.12 -14.55
N TYR A 228 2.88 -35.02 -13.64
CA TYR A 228 4.08 -35.84 -13.78
C TYR A 228 4.01 -36.71 -15.04
N LEU A 229 2.91 -37.42 -15.25
CA LEU A 229 2.72 -38.28 -16.43
C LEU A 229 2.75 -37.48 -17.74
N ASP A 230 2.14 -36.30 -17.77
CA ASP A 230 2.21 -35.38 -18.91
C ASP A 230 3.64 -34.92 -19.17
N LEU A 231 4.39 -34.58 -18.11
CA LEU A 231 5.79 -34.17 -18.22
C LEU A 231 6.68 -35.31 -18.73
N CYS A 232 6.45 -36.56 -18.29
CA CYS A 232 7.16 -37.72 -18.80
C CYS A 232 6.91 -37.95 -20.28
N ARG A 233 5.65 -37.84 -20.72
CA ARG A 233 5.29 -37.94 -22.14
C ARG A 233 5.93 -36.83 -22.97
N LEU A 234 5.90 -35.60 -22.46
CA LEU A 234 6.50 -34.45 -23.12
C LEU A 234 8.02 -34.58 -23.26
N TYR A 235 8.69 -35.09 -22.22
CA TYR A 235 10.12 -35.31 -22.24
C TYR A 235 10.51 -36.45 -23.17
N ALA A 236 9.74 -37.55 -23.21
CA ALA A 236 9.96 -38.64 -24.15
C ALA A 236 9.82 -38.18 -25.61
N ASP A 237 8.78 -37.40 -25.93
CA ASP A 237 8.61 -36.81 -27.27
C ASP A 237 9.76 -35.86 -27.62
N PHE A 238 10.24 -35.08 -26.64
CA PHE A 238 11.43 -34.26 -26.83
C PHE A 238 12.68 -35.09 -27.14
N GLU A 239 12.95 -36.15 -26.38
CA GLU A 239 14.10 -37.05 -26.63
C GLU A 239 14.02 -37.69 -28.01
N ASP A 240 12.86 -38.23 -28.40
CA ASP A 240 12.64 -38.84 -29.71
C ASP A 240 12.88 -37.84 -30.86
N ARG A 241 12.42 -36.59 -30.72
CA ARG A 241 12.64 -35.55 -31.73
C ARG A 241 14.11 -35.12 -31.80
N VAL A 242 14.79 -35.03 -30.67
CA VAL A 242 16.23 -34.72 -30.62
C VAL A 242 17.04 -35.85 -31.26
N ASP A 243 16.71 -37.11 -31.00
CA ASP A 243 17.38 -38.26 -31.62
C ASP A 243 17.21 -38.27 -33.13
N ARG A 244 15.99 -38.06 -33.63
CA ARG A 244 15.71 -37.96 -35.07
C ARG A 244 16.45 -36.78 -35.71
N LEU A 245 16.53 -35.64 -35.02
CA LEU A 245 17.22 -34.47 -35.54
C LEU A 245 18.74 -34.69 -35.57
N SER A 246 19.31 -35.27 -34.51
CA SER A 246 20.75 -35.52 -34.40
C SER A 246 21.21 -36.58 -35.40
N GLY A 247 20.43 -37.67 -35.56
CA GLY A 247 20.70 -38.73 -36.53
C GLY A 247 20.72 -38.24 -37.98
N LYS A 248 19.91 -37.21 -38.33
CA LYS A 248 19.94 -36.57 -39.65
C LYS A 248 21.20 -35.72 -39.91
N HIS A 249 21.87 -35.26 -38.85
CA HIS A 249 23.09 -34.43 -38.93
C HIS A 249 24.36 -35.24 -38.64
N GLY A 250 24.29 -36.58 -38.64
CA GLY A 250 25.44 -37.46 -38.40
C GLY A 250 25.98 -37.44 -36.97
N ASN A 251 25.27 -36.83 -36.02
CA ASN A 251 25.65 -36.78 -34.61
C ASN A 251 24.77 -37.75 -33.81
N THR A 252 25.39 -38.71 -33.13
CA THR A 252 24.69 -39.72 -32.30
C THR A 252 24.91 -39.51 -30.81
N GLY A 253 25.61 -38.44 -30.40
CA GLY A 253 26.27 -38.35 -29.09
C GLY A 253 25.75 -37.32 -28.09
N VAL A 254 24.59 -36.69 -28.28
CA VAL A 254 24.08 -35.73 -27.28
C VAL A 254 23.79 -36.44 -25.97
N ALA A 255 24.52 -36.09 -24.91
CA ALA A 255 24.45 -36.77 -23.63
C ALA A 255 23.08 -36.54 -22.94
N PRO A 256 22.54 -37.54 -22.20
CA PRO A 256 21.24 -37.41 -21.53
C PRO A 256 21.13 -36.20 -20.59
N TYR A 257 22.23 -35.82 -19.93
CA TYR A 257 22.24 -34.66 -19.03
C TYR A 257 22.06 -33.34 -19.80
N GLN A 258 22.65 -33.19 -20.99
CA GLN A 258 22.52 -32.00 -21.84
C GLN A 258 21.09 -31.85 -22.33
N ARG A 259 20.49 -32.95 -22.82
CA ARG A 259 19.07 -32.98 -23.25
C ARG A 259 18.15 -32.52 -22.12
N ARG A 260 18.36 -33.07 -20.92
CA ARG A 260 17.60 -32.71 -19.74
C ARG A 260 17.74 -31.23 -19.38
N GLN A 261 18.96 -30.69 -19.41
CA GLN A 261 19.21 -29.27 -19.16
C GLN A 261 18.52 -28.37 -20.19
N TRP A 262 18.61 -28.70 -21.48
CA TRP A 262 17.97 -27.91 -22.55
C TRP A 262 16.45 -27.90 -22.41
N PHE A 263 15.85 -29.07 -22.13
CA PHE A 263 14.42 -29.20 -21.92
C PHE A 263 13.91 -28.32 -20.79
N PHE A 264 14.50 -28.43 -19.59
CA PHE A 264 14.08 -27.63 -18.43
C PHE A 264 14.40 -26.14 -18.59
N SER A 265 15.49 -25.79 -19.28
CA SER A 265 15.79 -24.40 -19.65
C SER A 265 14.70 -23.80 -20.52
N ARG A 266 14.25 -24.57 -21.52
CA ARG A 266 13.15 -24.15 -22.37
C ARG A 266 11.84 -24.00 -21.61
N ILE A 267 11.48 -24.97 -20.78
CA ILE A 267 10.26 -24.90 -19.96
C ILE A 267 10.31 -23.71 -18.99
N ALA A 268 11.48 -23.36 -18.45
CA ALA A 268 11.68 -22.16 -17.63
C ALA A 268 11.58 -20.84 -18.44
N GLY A 269 11.44 -20.92 -19.76
CA GLY A 269 11.31 -19.78 -20.66
C GLY A 269 12.64 -19.14 -21.03
N PHE A 270 13.73 -19.89 -20.94
CA PHE A 270 15.05 -19.50 -21.44
C PHE A 270 15.29 -20.14 -22.81
N ARG A 271 16.12 -19.48 -23.61
CA ARG A 271 16.74 -20.14 -24.77
C ARG A 271 17.83 -21.05 -24.22
N PRO A 272 17.81 -22.36 -24.50
CA PRO A 272 18.87 -23.26 -24.05
C PRO A 272 20.25 -22.77 -24.47
N GLU A 273 21.23 -22.78 -23.58
CA GLU A 273 22.62 -22.56 -23.95
C GLU A 273 23.14 -23.85 -24.58
N ILE A 274 23.34 -23.80 -25.88
CA ILE A 274 23.84 -24.90 -26.70
C ILE A 274 25.21 -24.44 -27.16
N GLU A 275 26.28 -25.00 -26.59
CA GLU A 275 27.65 -24.69 -26.99
C GLU A 275 27.84 -25.17 -28.44
N ALA A 276 28.11 -24.22 -29.34
CA ALA A 276 28.19 -24.47 -30.78
C ALA A 276 29.46 -25.25 -31.17
N ASP A 277 30.50 -25.18 -30.33
CA ASP A 277 31.82 -25.72 -30.64
C ASP A 277 31.85 -27.26 -30.72
N ASP A 278 30.87 -27.94 -30.12
CA ASP A 278 30.76 -29.41 -30.07
C ASP A 278 29.65 -30.00 -30.97
N LEU A 279 28.93 -29.18 -31.72
CA LEU A 279 27.77 -29.62 -32.52
C LEU A 279 27.90 -29.25 -34.00
N PRO A 280 27.35 -30.07 -34.91
CA PRO A 280 27.30 -29.76 -36.34
C PRO A 280 26.65 -28.39 -36.63
N GLU A 281 27.17 -27.69 -37.63
CA GLU A 281 26.68 -26.39 -38.08
C GLU A 281 25.16 -26.43 -38.38
N GLY A 282 24.41 -25.46 -37.84
CA GLY A 282 22.95 -25.35 -38.01
C GLY A 282 22.09 -26.24 -37.09
N LEU A 283 22.69 -27.17 -36.35
CA LEU A 283 21.97 -28.00 -35.37
C LEU A 283 21.41 -27.19 -34.18
N PRO A 284 22.13 -26.20 -33.61
CA PRO A 284 21.59 -25.35 -32.52
C PRO A 284 20.31 -24.59 -32.92
N GLU A 285 20.26 -24.00 -34.12
CA GLU A 285 19.07 -23.31 -34.63
C GLU A 285 17.89 -24.28 -34.77
N LYS A 286 18.12 -25.48 -35.30
CA LYS A 286 17.08 -26.50 -35.45
C LYS A 286 16.60 -27.04 -34.11
N LEU A 287 17.49 -27.17 -33.12
CA LEU A 287 17.11 -27.52 -31.75
C LEU A 287 16.24 -26.43 -31.12
N HIS A 288 16.53 -25.15 -31.36
CA HIS A 288 15.66 -24.07 -30.93
C HIS A 288 14.28 -24.13 -31.58
N GLU A 289 14.19 -24.27 -32.90
CA GLU A 289 12.92 -24.43 -33.63
C GLU A 289 12.10 -25.61 -33.09
N LEU A 290 12.75 -26.75 -32.85
CA LEU A 290 12.14 -27.94 -32.26
C LEU A 290 11.57 -27.64 -30.87
N THR A 291 12.34 -26.99 -30.00
CA THR A 291 11.88 -26.63 -28.66
C THR A 291 10.76 -25.58 -28.68
N ASP A 292 10.73 -24.69 -29.69
CA ASP A 292 9.64 -23.73 -29.90
C ASP A 292 8.34 -24.45 -30.27
N ALA A 293 8.42 -25.37 -31.24
CA ALA A 293 7.29 -26.18 -31.69
C ALA A 293 6.73 -27.05 -30.55
N LEU A 294 7.61 -27.70 -29.78
CA LEU A 294 7.23 -28.54 -28.64
C LEU A 294 6.39 -27.76 -27.61
N ILE A 295 6.81 -26.54 -27.28
CA ILE A 295 6.07 -25.67 -26.34
C ILE A 295 4.72 -25.24 -26.93
N ALA A 296 4.69 -24.93 -28.24
CA ALA A 296 3.47 -24.49 -28.91
C ALA A 296 2.42 -25.60 -29.00
N GLU A 297 2.84 -26.84 -29.24
CA GLU A 297 1.98 -28.02 -29.35
C GLU A 297 1.44 -28.48 -27.99
N ASN A 298 2.17 -28.25 -26.90
CA ASN A 298 1.87 -28.80 -25.58
C ASN A 298 1.39 -27.76 -24.54
N ARG A 299 0.80 -26.65 -25.00
CA ARG A 299 0.38 -25.52 -24.15
C ARG A 299 -0.46 -25.94 -22.94
N GLN A 300 -1.44 -26.83 -23.11
CA GLN A 300 -2.34 -27.21 -22.03
C GLN A 300 -1.64 -27.98 -20.90
N SER A 301 -0.73 -28.91 -21.25
CA SER A 301 0.06 -29.65 -20.26
C SER A 301 1.07 -28.74 -19.56
N LEU A 302 1.69 -27.81 -20.30
CA LEU A 302 2.59 -26.80 -19.73
C LEU A 302 1.85 -25.83 -18.83
N ASP A 303 0.62 -25.42 -19.16
CA ASP A 303 -0.20 -24.58 -18.29
C ASP A 303 -0.52 -25.28 -16.96
N ASN A 304 -0.78 -26.59 -17.00
CA ASN A 304 -1.01 -27.39 -15.79
C ASN A 304 0.28 -27.53 -14.96
N LEU A 305 1.43 -27.71 -15.62
CA LEU A 305 2.75 -27.69 -14.98
C LEU A 305 3.02 -26.33 -14.31
N TYR A 306 2.86 -25.23 -15.03
CA TYR A 306 3.09 -23.89 -14.51
C TYR A 306 2.16 -23.57 -13.33
N LYS A 307 0.89 -23.96 -13.37
CA LYS A 307 -0.03 -23.83 -12.21
C LYS A 307 0.45 -24.62 -10.98
N THR A 308 0.99 -25.81 -11.20
CA THR A 308 1.50 -26.69 -10.15
C THR A 308 2.74 -26.11 -9.49
N VAL A 309 3.74 -25.72 -10.30
CA VAL A 309 4.96 -25.04 -9.83
C VAL A 309 4.61 -23.74 -9.13
N HIS A 310 3.74 -22.92 -9.73
CA HIS A 310 3.30 -21.65 -9.15
C HIS A 310 2.70 -21.84 -7.76
N THR A 311 1.81 -22.84 -7.58
CA THR A 311 1.17 -23.13 -6.29
C THR A 311 2.19 -23.54 -5.23
N ARG A 312 3.15 -24.40 -5.58
CA ARG A 312 4.25 -24.81 -4.71
C ARG A 312 5.14 -23.62 -4.31
N VAL A 313 5.64 -22.86 -5.29
CA VAL A 313 6.50 -21.70 -5.07
C VAL A 313 5.82 -20.69 -4.17
N GLN A 314 4.54 -20.40 -4.41
CA GLN A 314 3.77 -19.51 -3.56
C GLN A 314 3.66 -20.02 -2.11
N ARG A 315 3.38 -21.31 -1.91
CA ARG A 315 3.31 -21.92 -0.58
C ARG A 315 4.66 -21.84 0.15
N LYS A 316 5.74 -22.21 -0.54
CA LYS A 316 7.10 -22.17 0.00
C LYS A 316 7.51 -20.74 0.37
N ASN A 317 7.30 -19.77 -0.54
CA ASN A 317 7.58 -18.36 -0.29
C ASN A 317 6.85 -17.84 0.94
N PHE A 318 5.55 -18.14 1.05
CA PHE A 318 4.75 -17.74 2.20
C PHE A 318 5.28 -18.35 3.51
N GLN A 319 5.64 -19.63 3.50
CA GLN A 319 6.21 -20.31 4.67
C GLN A 319 7.57 -19.70 5.07
N THR A 320 8.47 -19.47 4.11
CA THR A 320 9.78 -18.86 4.34
C THR A 320 9.65 -17.44 4.90
N ASN A 321 8.68 -16.66 4.43
CA ASN A 321 8.47 -15.28 4.87
C ASN A 321 7.48 -15.14 6.04
N ARG A 322 6.95 -16.24 6.60
CA ARG A 322 5.87 -16.18 7.61
C ARG A 322 6.25 -15.35 8.83
N LEU A 323 7.48 -15.47 9.32
CA LEU A 323 7.95 -14.67 10.46
C LEU A 323 8.10 -13.17 10.10
N ARG A 324 8.60 -12.86 8.89
CA ARG A 324 8.68 -11.47 8.40
C ARG A 324 7.30 -10.85 8.26
N ILE A 325 6.33 -11.60 7.72
CA ILE A 325 4.93 -11.17 7.62
C ILE A 325 4.37 -10.81 9.01
N LYS A 326 4.65 -11.64 10.03
CA LYS A 326 4.24 -11.36 11.42
C LYS A 326 4.90 -10.08 11.94
N GLY A 327 6.22 -9.97 11.83
CA GLY A 327 6.98 -8.79 12.27
C GLY A 327 6.48 -7.51 11.64
N LEU A 328 6.36 -7.47 10.30
CA LEU A 328 5.89 -6.29 9.57
C LEU A 328 4.44 -5.92 9.93
N THR A 329 3.58 -6.91 10.19
CA THR A 329 2.20 -6.67 10.66
C THR A 329 2.20 -6.00 12.03
N VAL A 330 3.01 -6.48 12.97
CA VAL A 330 3.18 -5.85 14.29
C VAL A 330 3.71 -4.43 14.13
N SER A 331 4.70 -4.21 13.26
CA SER A 331 5.27 -2.88 13.04
C SER A 331 4.28 -1.89 12.43
N VAL A 332 3.32 -2.33 11.60
CA VAL A 332 2.22 -1.47 11.11
C VAL A 332 1.27 -1.08 12.26
N LEU A 333 0.94 -2.02 13.14
CA LEU A 333 0.12 -1.73 14.32
C LEU A 333 0.85 -0.80 15.31
N GLU A 334 2.15 -1.00 15.45
CA GLU A 334 3.05 -0.13 16.24
C GLU A 334 3.06 1.30 15.69
N LEU A 335 3.16 1.46 14.37
CA LEU A 335 3.09 2.75 13.71
C LEU A 335 1.76 3.45 14.02
N LEU A 336 0.62 2.74 13.91
CA LEU A 336 -0.69 3.31 14.26
C LEU A 336 -0.79 3.73 15.73
N TYR A 337 -0.26 2.90 16.64
CA TYR A 337 -0.21 3.21 18.06
C TYR A 337 0.59 4.51 18.32
N ARG A 338 1.77 4.62 17.72
CA ARG A 338 2.64 5.81 17.85
C ARG A 338 2.00 7.06 17.25
N LEU A 339 1.38 6.95 16.08
CA LEU A 339 0.63 8.05 15.45
C LEU A 339 -0.49 8.55 16.36
N ASN A 340 -1.29 7.64 16.92
CA ASN A 340 -2.34 7.98 17.89
C ASN A 340 -1.76 8.64 19.15
N HIS A 341 -0.66 8.13 19.69
CA HIS A 341 0.00 8.70 20.86
C HIS A 341 0.54 10.12 20.58
N GLN A 342 1.11 10.35 19.40
CA GLN A 342 1.58 11.68 18.97
C GLN A 342 0.44 12.61 18.56
N ARG A 343 -0.78 12.11 18.50
CA ARG A 343 -1.95 12.80 18.00
C ARG A 343 -1.81 13.31 16.57
N VAL A 344 -1.35 12.43 15.69
CA VAL A 344 -1.16 12.71 14.26
C VAL A 344 -1.94 11.70 13.44
N ALA A 345 -2.67 12.17 12.43
CA ALA A 345 -3.22 11.33 11.37
C ALA A 345 -2.48 11.65 10.06
N ILE A 346 -1.99 10.62 9.36
CA ILE A 346 -1.20 10.80 8.13
C ILE A 346 -2.10 10.99 6.92
N ARG A 347 -3.21 10.25 6.83
CA ARG A 347 -4.24 10.32 5.79
C ARG A 347 -3.79 9.96 4.37
N ASP A 348 -2.54 9.55 4.20
CA ASP A 348 -2.04 8.93 2.97
C ASP A 348 -1.06 7.80 3.28
N LEU A 349 -1.38 7.03 4.32
CA LEU A 349 -0.61 5.85 4.69
C LEU A 349 -0.73 4.80 3.57
N LYS A 350 0.41 4.36 3.03
CA LYS A 350 0.53 3.33 1.99
C LYS A 350 1.97 2.81 1.95
N PRO A 351 2.23 1.63 1.37
CA PRO A 351 3.57 1.07 1.37
C PRO A 351 4.64 1.95 0.71
N ASP A 352 4.28 2.73 -0.31
CA ASP A 352 5.20 3.65 -0.99
C ASP A 352 5.64 4.83 -0.12
N ASN A 353 4.80 5.23 0.85
CA ASN A 353 5.07 6.35 1.74
C ASN A 353 5.74 5.90 3.07
N MET A 354 6.26 4.68 3.11
CA MET A 354 6.84 4.06 4.29
C MET A 354 8.22 3.47 4.00
N PHE A 355 9.10 3.47 5.00
CA PHE A 355 10.42 2.84 4.92
C PHE A 355 10.78 2.10 6.21
N ILE A 356 11.75 1.18 6.13
CA ILE A 356 12.32 0.52 7.30
C ILE A 356 13.33 1.46 7.96
N ASP A 357 13.05 1.89 9.18
CA ASP A 357 13.89 2.77 9.99
C ASP A 357 15.02 1.98 10.66
N ARG A 358 15.87 1.40 9.81
CA ARG A 358 17.16 0.74 10.10
C ARG A 358 17.90 0.56 8.78
N GLN A 359 19.23 0.49 8.80
CA GLN A 359 19.96 0.04 7.61
C GLN A 359 19.72 -1.46 7.45
N LEU A 360 19.19 -1.85 6.28
CA LEU A 360 19.16 -3.25 5.87
C LEU A 360 20.53 -3.56 5.28
N ASP A 361 21.48 -3.97 6.12
CA ASP A 361 22.56 -4.83 5.64
C ASP A 361 21.95 -6.19 5.24
N ALA A 362 22.69 -7.04 4.53
CA ALA A 362 22.18 -8.28 3.91
C ALA A 362 21.45 -9.28 4.89
N ALA A 363 21.43 -8.97 6.18
CA ALA A 363 20.68 -9.61 7.24
C ALA A 363 19.16 -9.32 7.21
N GLU A 364 18.45 -9.77 6.18
CA GLU A 364 16.98 -9.66 6.07
C GLU A 364 16.20 -10.39 7.20
N HIS A 365 16.86 -11.14 8.08
CA HIS A 365 16.25 -11.82 9.23
C HIS A 365 15.77 -10.84 10.31
N ILE A 366 16.29 -9.62 10.36
CA ILE A 366 15.90 -8.54 11.28
C ILE A 366 14.38 -8.27 11.19
N LEU A 367 13.79 -8.40 9.99
CA LEU A 367 12.37 -8.12 9.77
C LEU A 367 11.41 -9.08 10.50
N ALA A 368 11.91 -10.22 11.00
CA ALA A 368 11.14 -11.14 11.83
C ALA A 368 10.90 -10.63 13.25
N ASP A 369 11.77 -9.76 13.77
CA ASP A 369 11.67 -9.20 15.11
C ASP A 369 11.30 -7.71 15.04
N PRO A 370 10.02 -7.34 15.30
CA PRO A 370 9.56 -5.96 15.22
C PRO A 370 10.17 -5.03 16.27
N SER A 371 10.89 -5.55 17.28
CA SER A 371 11.61 -4.72 18.26
C SER A 371 12.93 -4.16 17.72
N THR A 372 13.44 -4.72 16.62
CA THR A 372 14.75 -4.38 16.07
C THR A 372 14.71 -3.27 15.02
N TYR A 373 13.54 -2.85 14.56
CA TYR A 373 13.40 -1.79 13.55
C TYR A 373 12.12 -0.97 13.75
N GLY A 374 12.12 0.27 13.26
CA GLY A 374 10.92 1.09 13.15
C GLY A 374 10.35 1.11 11.74
N LEU A 375 9.13 1.62 11.60
CA LEU A 375 8.63 2.10 10.31
C LEU A 375 8.70 3.62 10.30
N GLY A 376 9.43 4.15 9.33
CA GLY A 376 9.51 5.56 9.06
C GLY A 376 8.52 6.00 7.98
N LEU A 377 8.29 7.31 7.92
CA LEU A 377 7.32 7.93 7.02
C LEU A 377 7.96 8.94 6.08
N ILE A 378 7.44 9.01 4.87
CA ILE A 378 7.70 10.10 3.93
C ILE A 378 6.38 10.75 3.53
N ASP A 379 6.45 11.88 2.85
CA ASP A 379 5.30 12.54 2.22
C ASP A 379 4.19 12.89 3.25
N LEU A 380 4.50 13.84 4.13
CA LEU A 380 3.63 14.24 5.24
C LEU A 380 2.59 15.30 4.85
N GLU A 381 2.38 15.53 3.55
CA GLU A 381 1.58 16.66 3.04
C GLU A 381 0.09 16.58 3.40
N THR A 382 -0.44 15.38 3.57
CA THR A 382 -1.85 15.14 3.97
C THR A 382 -2.03 15.04 5.47
N ALA A 383 -0.94 15.05 6.24
CA ALA A 383 -0.96 14.77 7.66
C ALA A 383 -1.55 15.92 8.47
N MET A 384 -2.08 15.58 9.64
CA MET A 384 -2.69 16.53 10.56
C MET A 384 -2.32 16.23 12.00
N CYS A 385 -1.98 17.29 12.75
CA CYS A 385 -1.85 17.24 14.20
C CYS A 385 -3.14 17.69 14.88
N PHE A 386 -3.53 17.00 15.94
CA PHE A 386 -4.65 17.41 16.80
C PHE A 386 -4.15 18.13 18.04
N ASN A 387 -4.71 19.31 18.29
CA ASN A 387 -4.51 20.05 19.52
C ASN A 387 -5.88 20.33 20.14
N LYS A 388 -6.05 20.00 21.42
CA LYS A 388 -7.34 20.15 22.13
C LYS A 388 -7.84 21.61 22.16
N ALA A 389 -6.93 22.57 22.00
CA ALA A 389 -7.23 24.00 22.07
C ALA A 389 -7.64 24.63 20.71
N GLU A 390 -7.43 23.93 19.59
CA GLU A 390 -7.57 24.53 18.26
C GLU A 390 -8.49 23.69 17.36
N LYS A 391 -9.31 24.35 16.54
CA LYS A 391 -10.05 23.65 15.49
C LYS A 391 -9.05 23.04 14.50
N PRO A 392 -9.20 21.77 14.10
CA PRO A 392 -8.26 21.15 13.18
C PRO A 392 -8.27 21.91 11.84
N PRO A 393 -7.09 22.28 11.31
CA PRO A 393 -6.99 22.95 10.01
C PRO A 393 -7.56 22.04 8.91
N GLN A 394 -7.96 22.62 7.78
CA GLN A 394 -8.38 21.85 6.62
C GLN A 394 -7.16 21.13 6.02
N PRO A 395 -7.11 19.78 6.04
CA PRO A 395 -6.05 19.05 5.35
C PRO A 395 -6.25 19.10 3.84
N LEU A 396 -5.19 18.74 3.12
CA LEU A 396 -5.28 18.46 1.69
C LEU A 396 -6.37 17.41 1.43
N LEU A 397 -7.28 17.73 0.50
CA LEU A 397 -8.40 16.88 0.12
C LEU A 397 -7.98 15.84 -0.91
N ALA A 398 -7.09 14.94 -0.50
CA ALA A 398 -6.51 13.90 -1.33
C ALA A 398 -6.39 12.59 -0.53
N GLY A 399 -6.24 11.49 -1.26
CA GLY A 399 -5.96 10.16 -0.71
C GLY A 399 -5.65 9.20 -1.85
N THR A 400 -4.81 8.20 -1.59
CA THR A 400 -4.47 7.18 -2.60
C THR A 400 -5.62 6.17 -2.70
N PRO A 401 -6.25 5.95 -3.88
CA PRO A 401 -7.56 5.32 -3.97
C PRO A 401 -7.76 3.97 -3.25
N PRO A 402 -6.84 2.98 -3.32
CA PRO A 402 -7.01 1.71 -2.60
C PRO A 402 -6.81 1.81 -1.08
N PHE A 403 -6.33 2.95 -0.59
CA PHE A 403 -6.03 3.22 0.82
C PHE A 403 -6.87 4.39 1.37
N ALA A 404 -7.76 4.96 0.56
CA ALA A 404 -8.54 6.14 0.91
C ALA A 404 -10.03 5.82 1.03
N THR A 405 -10.67 6.54 1.95
CA THR A 405 -12.12 6.54 2.16
C THR A 405 -12.75 7.83 1.61
N PRO A 406 -14.09 7.90 1.43
CA PRO A 406 -14.75 9.11 0.97
C PRO A 406 -14.44 10.35 1.83
N SER A 407 -14.23 10.21 3.14
CA SER A 407 -13.93 11.34 4.03
C SER A 407 -12.59 12.03 3.73
N HIS A 408 -11.71 11.46 2.92
CA HIS A 408 -10.47 12.13 2.50
C HIS A 408 -10.72 13.35 1.62
N VAL A 409 -11.79 13.33 0.82
CA VAL A 409 -12.01 14.32 -0.25
C VAL A 409 -13.09 15.36 0.07
N PHE A 410 -13.67 15.29 1.27
CA PHE A 410 -14.68 16.24 1.76
C PHE A 410 -14.11 17.18 2.83
N PRO A 411 -14.56 18.44 2.86
CA PRO A 411 -14.00 19.44 3.76
C PRO A 411 -14.51 19.28 5.21
N ASN A 412 -13.71 19.77 6.18
CA ASN A 412 -13.97 19.66 7.61
C ASN A 412 -15.36 20.16 8.02
N PRO A 413 -15.91 21.29 7.50
CA PRO A 413 -17.26 21.72 7.86
C PRO A 413 -18.35 20.70 7.51
N ILE A 414 -18.18 19.94 6.43
CA ILE A 414 -19.12 18.89 6.03
C ILE A 414 -18.95 17.66 6.92
N LEU A 415 -17.70 17.24 7.14
CA LEU A 415 -17.41 16.12 8.04
C LEU A 415 -17.85 16.40 9.47
N GLN A 416 -17.72 17.64 9.95
CA GLN A 416 -18.15 18.04 11.29
C GLN A 416 -19.68 18.05 11.43
N ARG A 417 -20.43 18.40 10.36
CA ARG A 417 -21.90 18.24 10.37
C ARG A 417 -22.33 16.77 10.42
N LEU A 418 -21.55 15.86 9.82
CA LEU A 418 -21.82 14.42 9.80
C LEU A 418 -21.33 13.70 11.07
N TYR A 419 -20.23 14.19 11.66
CA TYR A 419 -19.53 13.59 12.80
C TYR A 419 -19.15 14.65 13.85
N PRO A 420 -20.13 15.27 14.54
CA PRO A 420 -19.90 16.48 15.36
C PRO A 420 -18.85 16.32 16.45
N GLU A 421 -18.79 15.14 17.08
CA GLU A 421 -17.90 14.85 18.21
C GLU A 421 -16.77 13.88 17.86
N SER A 422 -16.63 13.52 16.57
CA SER A 422 -15.75 12.42 16.14
C SER A 422 -14.82 12.80 15.00
N LEU A 423 -14.66 14.08 14.68
CA LEU A 423 -13.83 14.50 13.55
C LEU A 423 -12.38 13.99 13.64
N GLU A 424 -11.74 14.09 14.81
CA GLU A 424 -10.39 13.54 15.04
C GLU A 424 -10.36 12.02 14.82
N ARG A 425 -11.35 11.31 15.37
CA ARG A 425 -11.52 9.87 15.22
C ARG A 425 -11.68 9.46 13.76
N ILE A 426 -12.41 10.23 12.95
CA ILE A 426 -12.55 9.98 11.52
C ILE A 426 -11.17 10.01 10.84
N PHE A 427 -10.30 10.96 11.18
CA PHE A 427 -8.97 11.03 10.57
C PHE A 427 -8.05 9.91 11.02
N TYR A 428 -8.06 9.50 12.29
CA TYR A 428 -7.30 8.29 12.69
C TYR A 428 -7.81 7.03 11.99
N LEU A 429 -9.13 6.89 11.84
CA LEU A 429 -9.71 5.72 11.18
C LEU A 429 -9.45 5.70 9.66
N GLN A 430 -9.05 6.82 9.05
CA GLN A 430 -8.50 6.83 7.70
C GLN A 430 -7.20 6.03 7.63
N ASP A 431 -6.30 6.23 8.59
CA ASP A 431 -5.06 5.45 8.69
C ASP A 431 -5.31 3.98 9.04
N TRP A 432 -6.36 3.67 9.82
CA TRP A 432 -6.76 2.28 10.07
C TRP A 432 -7.26 1.58 8.81
N TYR A 433 -8.06 2.26 7.98
CA TYR A 433 -8.51 1.72 6.69
C TYR A 433 -7.31 1.37 5.80
N ALA A 434 -6.35 2.28 5.71
CA ALA A 434 -5.10 2.06 4.99
C ALA A 434 -4.29 0.88 5.59
N ALA A 435 -4.14 0.81 6.91
CA ALA A 435 -3.43 -0.27 7.57
C ALA A 435 -4.06 -1.64 7.33
N VAL A 436 -5.40 -1.75 7.27
CA VAL A 436 -6.08 -2.99 6.88
C VAL A 436 -5.65 -3.43 5.47
N ALA A 437 -5.60 -2.49 4.52
CA ALA A 437 -5.14 -2.79 3.16
C ALA A 437 -3.65 -3.16 3.11
N ILE A 438 -2.80 -2.47 3.87
CA ILE A 438 -1.37 -2.72 3.97
C ILE A 438 -1.09 -4.09 4.58
N ILE A 439 -1.71 -4.44 5.72
CA ILE A 439 -1.53 -5.75 6.38
C ILE A 439 -1.97 -6.87 5.46
N PHE A 440 -3.10 -6.72 4.76
CA PHE A 440 -3.52 -7.70 3.77
C PHE A 440 -2.50 -7.85 2.62
N GLN A 441 -1.90 -6.74 2.17
CA GLN A 441 -0.87 -6.75 1.14
C GLN A 441 0.44 -7.39 1.62
N ILE A 442 0.85 -7.17 2.88
CA ILE A 442 2.00 -7.84 3.50
C ILE A 442 1.79 -9.37 3.47
N ILE A 443 0.60 -9.84 3.85
CA ILE A 443 0.30 -11.28 3.96
C ILE A 443 0.18 -11.94 2.59
N ASN A 444 -0.45 -11.26 1.62
CA ASN A 444 -0.90 -11.88 0.37
C ASN A 444 -0.19 -11.38 -0.89
N GLY A 445 0.55 -10.27 -0.83
CA GLY A 445 1.18 -9.62 -1.98
C GLY A 445 0.17 -9.01 -2.95
N ARG A 446 -1.05 -8.69 -2.48
CA ARG A 446 -2.17 -8.23 -3.30
C ARG A 446 -2.87 -7.04 -2.66
N VAL A 447 -3.40 -6.13 -3.48
CA VAL A 447 -4.19 -4.99 -3.04
C VAL A 447 -5.58 -5.46 -2.56
N LEU A 448 -5.99 -5.05 -1.36
CA LEU A 448 -7.29 -5.43 -0.77
C LEU A 448 -8.47 -4.70 -1.43
N PHE A 449 -8.39 -3.39 -1.63
CA PHE A 449 -9.51 -2.56 -2.08
C PHE A 449 -9.34 -2.04 -3.52
N ALA A 450 -9.04 -2.95 -4.45
CA ALA A 450 -8.79 -2.60 -5.85
C ALA A 450 -10.08 -2.17 -6.58
N LYS A 451 -11.20 -2.89 -6.37
CA LYS A 451 -12.51 -2.54 -6.96
C LYS A 451 -13.05 -1.28 -6.29
N THR A 452 -12.94 -1.21 -4.97
CA THR A 452 -13.41 -0.08 -4.15
C THR A 452 -12.64 1.20 -4.48
N GLY A 453 -11.31 1.13 -4.62
CA GLY A 453 -10.49 2.29 -4.97
C GLY A 453 -10.87 2.92 -6.32
N ARG A 454 -11.37 2.13 -7.29
CA ARG A 454 -11.87 2.67 -8.58
C ARG A 454 -13.07 3.61 -8.44
N LEU A 455 -13.76 3.60 -7.30
CA LEU A 455 -14.84 4.54 -7.02
C LEU A 455 -14.33 5.94 -6.65
N MET A 456 -13.11 6.08 -6.12
CA MET A 456 -12.61 7.38 -5.63
C MET A 456 -12.56 8.47 -6.71
N PRO A 457 -12.11 8.21 -7.95
CA PRO A 457 -12.18 9.20 -9.03
C PRO A 457 -13.63 9.64 -9.36
N GLU A 458 -14.60 8.73 -9.28
CA GLU A 458 -16.03 9.08 -9.44
C GLU A 458 -16.50 9.99 -8.31
N ILE A 459 -16.11 9.68 -7.06
CA ILE A 459 -16.46 10.46 -5.87
C ILE A 459 -15.88 11.87 -5.97
N ILE A 460 -14.61 12.00 -6.38
CA ILE A 460 -13.95 13.30 -6.57
C ILE A 460 -14.68 14.13 -7.64
N ARG A 461 -15.03 13.51 -8.77
CA ARG A 461 -15.81 14.18 -9.85
C ARG A 461 -17.19 14.60 -9.35
N ALA A 462 -17.90 13.73 -8.66
CA ALA A 462 -19.23 14.01 -8.12
C ALA A 462 -19.19 15.17 -7.10
N ARG A 463 -18.18 15.20 -6.23
CA ARG A 463 -17.94 16.31 -5.30
C ARG A 463 -17.65 17.61 -6.01
N ARG A 464 -16.83 17.60 -7.07
CA ARG A 464 -16.54 18.80 -7.88
C ARG A 464 -17.83 19.35 -8.51
N ASN A 465 -18.69 18.48 -9.02
CA ASN A 465 -19.99 18.85 -9.62
C ASN A 465 -21.02 19.36 -8.59
N ALA A 466 -20.92 18.94 -7.33
CA ALA A 466 -21.77 19.44 -6.25
C ALA A 466 -21.47 20.90 -5.86
N GLY A 467 -20.31 21.43 -6.26
CA GLY A 467 -19.88 22.79 -5.97
C GLY A 467 -19.60 23.01 -4.48
N LYS A 468 -19.85 24.23 -3.99
CA LYS A 468 -19.62 24.63 -2.59
C LYS A 468 -20.89 24.60 -1.72
N ASN A 469 -22.04 24.17 -2.27
CA ASN A 469 -23.30 24.14 -1.52
C ASN A 469 -23.25 23.07 -0.41
N PRO A 470 -23.37 23.46 0.88
CA PRO A 470 -23.20 22.52 1.99
C PRO A 470 -24.22 21.37 2.02
N ASP A 471 -25.49 21.64 1.73
CA ASP A 471 -26.54 20.62 1.82
C ASP A 471 -26.48 19.65 0.63
N ARG A 472 -26.06 20.13 -0.55
CA ARG A 472 -25.76 19.26 -1.69
C ARG A 472 -24.55 18.36 -1.40
N LEU A 473 -23.52 18.89 -0.75
CA LEU A 473 -22.33 18.12 -0.35
C LEU A 473 -22.66 17.07 0.71
N LEU A 474 -23.54 17.36 1.67
CA LEU A 474 -24.00 16.39 2.66
C LEU A 474 -24.76 15.22 2.01
N ARG A 475 -25.79 15.52 1.20
CA ARG A 475 -26.53 14.49 0.48
C ARG A 475 -25.62 13.66 -0.43
N MET A 476 -24.68 14.32 -1.11
CA MET A 476 -23.69 13.66 -1.93
C MET A 476 -22.82 12.71 -1.10
N TYR A 477 -22.31 13.15 0.06
CA TYR A 477 -21.49 12.32 0.94
C TYR A 477 -22.23 11.05 1.36
N THR A 478 -23.46 11.16 1.85
CA THR A 478 -24.24 10.00 2.30
C THR A 478 -24.43 8.99 1.17
N ASN A 479 -24.77 9.46 -0.04
CA ASN A 479 -24.97 8.60 -1.21
C ASN A 479 -23.68 7.88 -1.63
N VAL A 480 -22.56 8.60 -1.77
CA VAL A 480 -21.30 7.99 -2.19
C VAL A 480 -20.70 7.09 -1.12
N SER A 481 -20.87 7.45 0.16
CA SER A 481 -20.44 6.64 1.30
C SER A 481 -21.12 5.27 1.30
N GLY A 482 -22.45 5.22 1.07
CA GLY A 482 -23.18 3.95 0.97
C GLY A 482 -22.66 3.03 -0.14
N LYS A 483 -22.47 3.56 -1.37
CA LYS A 483 -21.89 2.78 -2.49
C LYS A 483 -20.46 2.31 -2.19
N PHE A 484 -19.64 3.20 -1.62
CA PHE A 484 -18.26 2.91 -1.26
C PHE A 484 -18.18 1.76 -0.26
N TRP A 485 -18.86 1.88 0.89
CA TRP A 485 -18.77 0.87 1.94
C TRP A 485 -19.39 -0.46 1.57
N LYS A 486 -20.51 -0.46 0.83
CA LYS A 486 -21.07 -1.70 0.28
C LYS A 486 -20.05 -2.45 -0.59
N THR A 487 -19.30 -1.72 -1.41
CA THR A 487 -18.25 -2.30 -2.27
C THR A 487 -17.04 -2.74 -1.46
N ALA A 488 -16.55 -1.91 -0.53
CA ALA A 488 -15.42 -2.18 0.34
C ALA A 488 -15.61 -3.49 1.13
N ILE A 489 -16.78 -3.64 1.73
CA ILE A 489 -17.12 -4.84 2.48
C ILE A 489 -17.21 -6.06 1.59
N ALA A 490 -17.94 -5.98 0.47
CA ALA A 490 -18.10 -7.13 -0.42
C ALA A 490 -16.74 -7.62 -0.92
N GLU A 491 -15.85 -6.69 -1.28
CA GLU A 491 -14.49 -6.98 -1.68
C GLU A 491 -13.64 -7.56 -0.53
N PHE A 492 -13.81 -7.05 0.70
CA PHE A 492 -13.15 -7.59 1.88
C PHE A 492 -13.56 -9.04 2.15
N ILE A 493 -14.86 -9.33 2.21
CA ILE A 493 -15.38 -10.68 2.47
C ILE A 493 -14.91 -11.66 1.38
N GLU A 494 -15.02 -11.26 0.10
CA GLU A 494 -14.57 -12.06 -1.05
C GLU A 494 -13.08 -12.45 -0.89
N LYS A 495 -12.22 -11.46 -0.57
CA LYS A 495 -10.78 -11.67 -0.49
C LYS A 495 -10.35 -12.39 0.78
N ILE A 496 -10.91 -12.06 1.94
CA ILE A 496 -10.61 -12.78 3.18
C ILE A 496 -11.02 -14.26 3.05
N LYS A 497 -12.18 -14.56 2.45
CA LYS A 497 -12.58 -15.95 2.17
C LYS A 497 -11.63 -16.62 1.19
N ARG A 498 -11.24 -15.93 0.10
CA ARG A 498 -10.31 -16.47 -0.91
C ARG A 498 -8.93 -16.80 -0.34
N TYR A 499 -8.44 -16.00 0.62
CA TYR A 499 -7.11 -16.14 1.20
C TYR A 499 -7.13 -16.63 2.66
N GLN A 500 -8.24 -17.23 3.10
CA GLN A 500 -8.50 -17.61 4.48
C GLN A 500 -7.35 -18.41 5.10
N ASN A 501 -6.90 -19.47 4.40
CA ASN A 501 -5.79 -20.32 4.86
C ASN A 501 -4.51 -19.54 5.17
N ARG A 502 -4.19 -18.50 4.40
CA ARG A 502 -3.01 -17.65 4.66
C ARG A 502 -3.26 -16.72 5.84
N THR A 503 -4.39 -16.03 5.86
CA THR A 503 -4.69 -15.06 6.92
C THR A 503 -4.93 -15.70 8.30
N GLU A 504 -5.45 -16.93 8.35
CA GLU A 504 -5.63 -17.69 9.59
C GLU A 504 -4.34 -18.32 10.08
N SER A 505 -3.43 -18.71 9.18
CA SER A 505 -2.13 -19.26 9.57
C SER A 505 -1.14 -18.21 10.06
N VAL A 506 -1.43 -16.92 9.91
CA VAL A 506 -0.62 -15.84 10.50
C VAL A 506 -1.21 -15.46 11.85
N GLU A 507 -0.62 -16.00 12.90
CA GLU A 507 -0.91 -15.60 14.28
C GLU A 507 0.05 -14.48 14.72
N ILE A 508 -0.51 -13.33 15.08
CA ILE A 508 0.20 -12.13 15.50
C ILE A 508 0.26 -12.10 17.02
N SER A 509 1.46 -12.03 17.58
CA SER A 509 1.68 -11.82 19.01
C SER A 509 1.78 -10.32 19.29
N PHE A 510 1.06 -9.84 20.30
CA PHE A 510 1.01 -8.43 20.64
C PHE A 510 1.90 -8.09 21.83
N PRO A 511 2.78 -7.08 21.71
CA PRO A 511 3.27 -6.34 22.85
C PRO A 511 2.10 -5.81 23.70
N HIS A 512 2.32 -5.68 25.02
CA HIS A 512 1.27 -5.30 25.97
C HIS A 512 0.58 -3.97 25.60
N HIS A 513 1.34 -2.97 25.16
CA HIS A 513 0.76 -1.66 24.79
C HIS A 513 -0.13 -1.74 23.54
N LEU A 514 0.17 -2.62 22.57
CA LEU A 514 -0.69 -2.82 21.40
C LEU A 514 -1.99 -3.53 21.78
N LYS A 515 -1.92 -4.52 22.69
CA LYS A 515 -3.11 -5.15 23.26
C LYS A 515 -4.01 -4.10 23.90
N THR A 516 -3.44 -3.26 24.77
CA THR A 516 -4.16 -2.19 25.46
C THR A 516 -4.73 -1.16 24.47
N PHE A 517 -3.97 -0.78 23.43
CA PHE A 517 -4.41 0.14 22.38
C PHE A 517 -5.64 -0.39 21.62
N LEU A 518 -5.59 -1.64 21.15
CA LEU A 518 -6.70 -2.26 20.42
C LEU A 518 -7.91 -2.47 21.33
N ALA A 519 -7.71 -2.99 22.54
CA ALA A 519 -8.78 -3.20 23.51
C ALA A 519 -9.47 -1.89 23.90
N ARG A 520 -8.69 -0.83 24.14
CA ARG A 520 -9.21 0.51 24.44
C ARG A 520 -10.14 1.02 23.35
N SER A 521 -9.78 0.87 22.08
CA SER A 521 -10.65 1.26 20.97
C SER A 521 -12.00 0.54 20.98
N ALA A 522 -12.00 -0.76 21.32
CA ALA A 522 -13.23 -1.54 21.46
C ALA A 522 -14.06 -1.12 22.69
N TYR A 523 -13.41 -0.83 23.82
CA TYR A 523 -14.08 -0.33 25.02
C TYR A 523 -14.72 1.04 24.80
N GLU A 524 -14.02 1.97 24.13
CA GLU A 524 -14.53 3.30 23.80
C GLU A 524 -15.75 3.21 22.87
N GLU A 525 -15.71 2.36 21.84
CA GLU A 525 -16.87 2.11 20.96
C GLU A 525 -18.04 1.52 21.75
N LYS A 526 -17.78 0.54 22.63
CA LYS A 526 -18.81 -0.06 23.47
C LYS A 526 -19.49 1.00 24.35
N HIS A 527 -18.71 1.82 25.05
CA HIS A 527 -19.23 2.86 25.93
C HIS A 527 -20.05 3.91 25.15
N GLN A 528 -19.61 4.29 23.95
CA GLN A 528 -20.38 5.18 23.07
C GLN A 528 -21.73 4.58 22.70
N LEU A 529 -21.78 3.29 22.34
CA LEU A 529 -23.03 2.60 22.01
C LEU A 529 -23.98 2.48 23.22
N GLU A 530 -23.45 2.25 24.43
CA GLU A 530 -24.24 2.22 25.67
C GLU A 530 -24.85 3.60 25.99
N ALA A 531 -24.07 4.67 25.81
CA ALA A 531 -24.56 6.04 25.94
C ALA A 531 -25.62 6.38 24.88
N ASP A 532 -25.41 5.95 23.63
CA ASP A 532 -26.36 6.14 22.52
C ASP A 532 -27.69 5.43 22.78
N ILE A 533 -27.66 4.18 23.28
CA ILE A 533 -28.87 3.44 23.68
C ILE A 533 -29.63 4.24 24.74
N THR A 534 -28.93 4.70 25.78
CA THR A 534 -29.53 5.49 26.87
C THR A 534 -30.14 6.79 26.35
N SER A 535 -29.41 7.52 25.50
CA SER A 535 -29.91 8.77 24.89
C SER A 535 -31.16 8.53 24.04
N ARG A 536 -31.19 7.46 23.24
CA ARG A 536 -32.35 7.11 22.40
C ARG A 536 -33.57 6.72 23.23
N ILE A 537 -33.40 5.96 24.31
CA ILE A 537 -34.50 5.63 25.23
C ILE A 537 -35.07 6.93 25.83
N ASN A 538 -34.21 7.82 26.33
CA ASN A 538 -34.65 9.05 27.00
C ASN A 538 -35.37 10.03 26.07
N ARG A 539 -35.04 10.04 24.77
CA ARG A 539 -35.68 10.91 23.77
C ARG A 539 -37.11 10.48 23.41
N HIS A 540 -37.51 9.24 23.71
CA HIS A 540 -38.83 8.71 23.37
C HIS A 540 -39.57 8.26 24.62
N SER A 541 -40.57 9.03 25.04
CA SER A 541 -41.38 8.75 26.24
C SER A 541 -41.97 7.33 26.27
N PHE A 542 -42.37 6.79 25.10
CA PHE A 542 -42.84 5.41 24.98
C PHE A 542 -41.75 4.37 25.29
N LEU A 543 -40.51 4.61 24.86
CA LEU A 543 -39.37 3.72 25.14
C LEU A 543 -38.92 3.85 26.59
N ASP A 544 -38.93 5.07 27.14
CA ASP A 544 -38.53 5.35 28.52
C ASP A 544 -39.42 4.61 29.53
N ARG A 545 -40.75 4.57 29.31
CA ARG A 545 -41.68 3.77 30.11
C ARG A 545 -41.37 2.27 30.13
N ARG A 546 -40.64 1.78 29.12
CA ARG A 546 -40.24 0.37 28.97
C ARG A 546 -38.73 0.19 29.09
N ARG A 547 -38.02 1.13 29.72
CA ARG A 547 -36.55 1.15 29.81
C ARG A 547 -36.01 -0.20 30.28
N ASP A 548 -36.50 -0.73 31.40
CA ASP A 548 -35.98 -1.98 31.98
C ASP A 548 -36.20 -3.19 31.08
N GLU A 549 -37.36 -3.28 30.43
CA GLU A 549 -37.66 -4.32 29.45
C GLU A 549 -36.72 -4.23 28.25
N ILE A 550 -36.53 -3.02 27.72
CA ILE A 550 -35.67 -2.78 26.55
C ILE A 550 -34.21 -3.07 26.91
N LEU A 551 -33.73 -2.66 28.09
CA LEU A 551 -32.35 -2.89 28.54
C LEU A 551 -32.07 -4.36 28.84
N LYS A 552 -33.04 -5.14 29.34
CA LYS A 552 -32.89 -6.59 29.56
C LYS A 552 -33.10 -7.43 28.30
N ALA A 553 -33.85 -6.94 27.31
CA ALA A 553 -34.16 -7.70 26.10
C ALA A 553 -32.91 -8.00 25.25
N SER A 554 -32.85 -9.21 24.70
CA SER A 554 -31.82 -9.58 23.73
C SER A 554 -32.04 -8.84 22.40
N PRO A 555 -30.98 -8.63 21.58
CA PRO A 555 -31.11 -8.05 20.24
C PRO A 555 -32.16 -8.76 19.37
N ARG A 556 -32.23 -10.10 19.47
CA ARG A 556 -33.18 -10.93 18.72
C ARG A 556 -34.63 -10.69 19.17
N ASN A 557 -34.87 -10.56 20.47
CA ASN A 557 -36.21 -10.32 21.01
C ASN A 557 -36.73 -8.93 20.62
N LEU A 558 -35.84 -7.92 20.61
CA LEU A 558 -36.18 -6.58 20.11
C LEU A 558 -36.51 -6.62 18.61
N GLN A 559 -35.71 -7.29 17.79
CA GLN A 559 -35.99 -7.45 16.36
C GLN A 559 -37.30 -8.19 16.08
N LYS A 560 -37.62 -9.23 16.86
CA LYS A 560 -38.88 -9.96 16.78
C LYS A 560 -40.07 -9.03 17.07
N SER A 561 -39.99 -8.27 18.16
CA SER A 561 -41.01 -7.29 18.56
C SER A 561 -41.23 -6.19 17.51
N ILE A 562 -40.16 -5.74 16.84
CA ILE A 562 -40.25 -4.78 15.73
C ILE A 562 -40.99 -5.41 14.54
N ARG A 563 -40.63 -6.63 14.15
CA ARG A 563 -41.27 -7.33 13.02
C ARG A 563 -42.74 -7.58 13.25
N GLU A 564 -43.12 -8.04 14.44
CA GLU A 564 -44.51 -8.27 14.80
C GLU A 564 -45.35 -6.99 14.69
N LYS A 565 -44.80 -5.84 15.13
CA LYS A 565 -45.47 -4.53 14.99
C LYS A 565 -45.57 -4.03 13.55
N ILE A 566 -44.57 -4.30 12.71
CA ILE A 566 -44.61 -3.94 11.28
C ILE A 566 -45.59 -4.83 10.50
N LEU A 567 -45.66 -6.12 10.83
CA LEU A 567 -46.54 -7.10 10.18
C LEU A 567 -48.02 -6.89 10.49
N LEU A 568 -48.36 -6.18 11.57
CA LEU A 568 -49.74 -5.83 11.95
C LEU A 568 -50.39 -4.75 11.03
N GLY A 569 -49.73 -4.34 9.94
CA GLY A 569 -50.37 -3.74 8.76
C GLY A 569 -50.92 -2.32 8.89
N ARG A 570 -50.87 -1.68 10.06
CA ARG A 570 -51.21 -0.26 10.21
C ARG A 570 -50.00 0.60 9.82
N ARG A 571 -50.20 1.58 8.92
CA ARG A 571 -49.18 2.63 8.70
C ARG A 571 -48.93 3.31 10.04
N PRO A 572 -47.72 3.21 10.63
CA PRO A 572 -47.43 3.87 11.89
C PRO A 572 -47.52 5.39 11.68
N ASP A 573 -48.05 6.10 12.67
CA ASP A 573 -47.91 7.57 12.70
C ASP A 573 -46.41 7.95 12.82
N SER A 574 -46.09 9.22 12.58
CA SER A 574 -44.70 9.70 12.58
C SER A 574 -43.97 9.35 13.88
N GLN A 575 -44.64 9.46 15.04
CA GLN A 575 -44.04 9.16 16.34
C GLN A 575 -43.77 7.67 16.54
N THR A 576 -44.66 6.80 16.06
CA THR A 576 -44.50 5.35 16.11
C THR A 576 -43.41 4.90 15.14
N ALA A 577 -43.31 5.52 13.96
CA ALA A 577 -42.24 5.26 13.00
C ALA A 577 -40.87 5.61 13.59
N ASP A 578 -40.75 6.79 14.20
CA ASP A 578 -39.51 7.24 14.87
C ASP A 578 -39.13 6.32 16.04
N ALA A 579 -40.09 5.91 16.87
CA ALA A 579 -39.85 4.99 17.97
C ALA A 579 -39.44 3.58 17.49
N LEU A 580 -40.00 3.10 16.38
CA LEU A 580 -39.59 1.83 15.76
C LEU A 580 -38.17 1.92 15.18
N GLN A 581 -37.81 3.05 14.57
CA GLN A 581 -36.45 3.30 14.09
C GLN A 581 -35.44 3.36 15.24
N ALA A 582 -35.80 4.03 16.34
CA ALA A 582 -34.99 4.04 17.55
C ALA A 582 -34.81 2.63 18.14
N LEU A 583 -35.87 1.82 18.20
CA LEU A 583 -35.77 0.41 18.64
C LEU A 583 -34.87 -0.43 17.72
N TYR A 584 -34.94 -0.21 16.40
CA TYR A 584 -34.05 -0.89 15.45
C TYR A 584 -32.58 -0.52 15.70
N ALA A 585 -32.29 0.76 15.87
CA ALA A 585 -30.95 1.25 16.20
C ALA A 585 -30.45 0.67 17.55
N ILE A 586 -31.31 0.61 18.57
CA ILE A 586 -30.98 0.00 19.88
C ILE A 586 -30.67 -1.50 19.73
N ALA A 587 -31.48 -2.25 18.97
CA ALA A 587 -31.24 -3.66 18.75
C ALA A 587 -29.90 -3.90 18.04
N HIS A 588 -29.57 -3.07 17.05
CA HIS A 588 -28.28 -3.12 16.36
C HIS A 588 -27.10 -2.76 17.29
N ALA A 589 -27.23 -1.69 18.08
CA ALA A 589 -26.21 -1.29 19.05
C ALA A 589 -25.94 -2.40 20.09
N LYS A 590 -26.99 -3.06 20.59
CA LYS A 590 -26.84 -4.20 21.51
C LYS A 590 -26.15 -5.40 20.88
N TYR A 591 -26.48 -5.71 19.63
CA TYR A 591 -25.77 -6.76 18.88
C TYR A 591 -24.28 -6.43 18.75
N ARG A 592 -23.97 -5.17 18.45
CA ARG A 592 -22.60 -4.68 18.32
C ARG A 592 -21.84 -4.74 19.65
N ILE A 593 -22.45 -4.35 20.76
CA ILE A 593 -21.86 -4.45 22.11
C ILE A 593 -21.48 -5.89 22.44
N ALA A 594 -22.36 -6.86 22.18
CA ALA A 594 -22.07 -8.28 22.40
C ALA A 594 -20.86 -8.75 21.56
N HIS A 595 -20.78 -8.33 20.30
CA HIS A 595 -19.65 -8.63 19.43
C HIS A 595 -18.33 -7.96 19.88
N LEU A 596 -18.41 -6.73 20.40
CA LEU A 596 -17.25 -6.03 20.95
C LEU A 596 -16.73 -6.73 22.21
N GLN A 597 -17.61 -7.26 23.06
CA GLN A 597 -17.22 -8.04 24.23
C GLN A 597 -16.44 -9.31 23.84
N ASP A 598 -16.93 -10.07 22.86
CA ASP A 598 -16.20 -11.23 22.31
C ASP A 598 -14.85 -10.79 21.72
N SER A 599 -14.85 -9.72 20.93
CA SER A 599 -13.62 -9.17 20.36
C SER A 599 -12.59 -8.80 21.43
N ILE A 600 -13.00 -8.15 22.52
CA ILE A 600 -12.11 -7.76 23.62
C ILE A 600 -11.50 -9.00 24.29
N GLN A 601 -12.28 -10.06 24.50
CA GLN A 601 -11.77 -11.33 25.05
C GLN A 601 -10.76 -11.98 24.10
N ARG A 602 -11.01 -11.89 22.78
CA ARG A 602 -10.13 -12.43 21.74
C ARG A 602 -8.85 -11.62 21.51
N ILE A 603 -8.82 -10.33 21.87
CA ILE A 603 -7.56 -9.57 21.96
C ILE A 603 -6.80 -10.05 23.20
N SER A 604 -6.17 -11.21 23.05
CA SER A 604 -5.36 -11.85 24.09
C SER A 604 -3.88 -11.46 23.93
N SER A 605 -2.95 -12.37 24.25
CA SER A 605 -1.53 -12.24 23.91
C SER A 605 -1.28 -12.39 22.40
N SER A 606 -2.14 -13.11 21.69
CA SER A 606 -2.07 -13.31 20.24
C SER A 606 -3.45 -13.37 19.59
N ALA A 607 -3.50 -13.11 18.28
CA ALA A 607 -4.69 -13.33 17.46
C ALA A 607 -4.36 -13.61 15.99
N GLU A 608 -5.26 -14.29 15.28
CA GLU A 608 -5.11 -14.50 13.84
C GLU A 608 -5.22 -13.19 13.05
N ALA A 609 -4.44 -13.04 11.97
CA ALA A 609 -4.45 -11.84 11.16
C ALA A 609 -5.82 -11.57 10.52
N CYS A 610 -6.58 -12.61 10.15
CA CYS A 610 -7.96 -12.47 9.68
C CYS A 610 -8.88 -11.78 10.71
N PHE A 611 -8.71 -12.10 12.00
CA PHE A 611 -9.45 -11.46 13.08
C PHE A 611 -9.05 -10.00 13.21
N ILE A 612 -7.76 -9.68 13.20
CA ILE A 612 -7.26 -8.30 13.32
C ILE A 612 -7.76 -7.43 12.16
N LEU A 613 -7.67 -7.93 10.92
CA LEU A 613 -8.17 -7.23 9.74
C LEU A 613 -9.68 -6.93 9.86
N SER A 614 -10.47 -7.94 10.27
CA SER A 614 -11.92 -7.79 10.44
C SER A 614 -12.22 -6.81 11.58
N PHE A 615 -11.51 -6.97 12.70
CA PHE A 615 -11.61 -6.12 13.88
C PHE A 615 -11.44 -4.66 13.48
N MET A 616 -10.31 -4.32 12.85
CA MET A 616 -10.01 -2.94 12.46
C MET A 616 -11.01 -2.41 11.44
N LEU A 617 -11.37 -3.19 10.41
CA LEU A 617 -12.29 -2.73 9.38
C LEU A 617 -13.70 -2.45 9.92
N GLU A 618 -14.21 -3.28 10.84
CA GLU A 618 -15.52 -3.03 11.46
C GLU A 618 -15.56 -1.68 12.18
N ARG A 619 -14.49 -1.32 12.90
CA ARG A 619 -14.38 -0.02 13.60
C ARG A 619 -14.47 1.14 12.62
N VAL A 620 -13.72 1.04 11.52
CA VAL A 620 -13.74 2.03 10.45
C VAL A 620 -15.14 2.13 9.85
N PHE A 621 -15.72 0.99 9.46
CA PHE A 621 -17.03 0.93 8.81
C PHE A 621 -18.14 1.52 9.68
N TYR A 622 -18.31 1.02 10.91
CA TYR A 622 -19.40 1.47 11.78
C TYR A 622 -19.29 2.94 12.21
N THR A 623 -18.07 3.50 12.20
CA THR A 623 -17.86 4.92 12.50
C THR A 623 -18.12 5.81 11.27
N MET A 624 -17.64 5.40 10.09
CA MET A 624 -17.74 6.20 8.86
C MET A 624 -19.00 5.93 8.02
N HIS A 625 -19.81 4.96 8.43
CA HIS A 625 -21.09 4.61 7.85
C HIS A 625 -22.10 4.23 8.94
N PRO A 626 -22.67 5.21 9.65
CA PRO A 626 -23.63 4.96 10.72
C PRO A 626 -24.83 4.13 10.22
N PRO A 627 -25.31 3.14 11.02
CA PRO A 627 -26.45 2.30 10.65
C PRO A 627 -27.72 3.10 10.33
N ASP A 628 -27.87 4.28 10.95
CA ASP A 628 -29.00 5.19 10.74
C ASP A 628 -29.09 5.69 9.29
N TRP A 629 -28.00 5.68 8.53
CA TRP A 629 -28.01 6.04 7.10
C TRP A 629 -28.52 4.92 6.19
N SER A 630 -28.57 3.68 6.71
CA SER A 630 -29.05 2.50 6.01
C SER A 630 -30.45 2.04 6.45
N ALA A 631 -31.07 2.77 7.39
CA ALA A 631 -32.39 2.43 7.89
C ALA A 631 -33.45 2.76 6.82
N ASP A 632 -33.83 1.74 6.04
CA ASP A 632 -35.06 1.77 5.26
C ASP A 632 -36.25 1.47 6.20
N PRO A 633 -37.22 2.39 6.37
CA PRO A 633 -38.41 2.17 7.19
C PRO A 633 -39.28 1.00 6.70
N SER A 634 -39.02 0.43 5.52
CA SER A 634 -39.70 -0.74 4.98
C SER A 634 -39.31 -2.09 5.62
N GLY A 635 -38.36 -2.11 6.56
CA GLY A 635 -37.93 -3.34 7.25
C GLY A 635 -37.06 -4.27 6.41
N ARG A 636 -36.59 -3.83 5.23
CA ARG A 636 -35.51 -4.52 4.50
C ARG A 636 -34.21 -4.36 5.29
N LYS A 637 -33.52 -5.49 5.50
CA LYS A 637 -32.27 -5.57 6.27
C LYS A 637 -31.30 -4.46 5.82
N GLY A 638 -31.12 -3.43 6.65
CA GLY A 638 -29.88 -2.65 6.63
C GLY A 638 -28.69 -3.60 6.83
N PRO A 639 -27.49 -3.28 6.33
CA PRO A 639 -26.33 -4.13 6.44
C PRO A 639 -25.90 -4.26 7.91
N CYS A 640 -26.52 -5.19 8.64
CA CYS A 640 -26.00 -5.69 9.90
C CYS A 640 -24.88 -6.66 9.54
N MET A 641 -23.65 -6.31 9.90
CA MET A 641 -22.46 -6.98 9.41
C MET A 641 -21.62 -7.50 10.56
N THR A 642 -21.61 -8.80 10.72
CA THR A 642 -20.51 -9.51 11.37
C THR A 642 -19.59 -9.96 10.25
N LEU A 643 -18.42 -9.33 10.13
CA LEU A 643 -17.41 -9.73 9.14
C LEU A 643 -16.74 -11.05 9.52
N TYR A 644 -16.85 -11.41 10.80
CA TYR A 644 -16.41 -12.68 11.37
C TYR A 644 -17.53 -13.25 12.23
N PRO A 645 -18.12 -14.42 11.91
CA PRO A 645 -18.99 -15.09 12.86
C PRO A 645 -18.15 -15.55 14.06
N PRO A 646 -18.67 -15.52 15.31
CA PRO A 646 -18.00 -16.19 16.42
C PRO A 646 -17.75 -17.64 16.02
N ARG A 647 -16.57 -18.19 16.33
CA ARG A 647 -16.35 -19.62 16.20
C ARG A 647 -17.42 -20.28 17.08
N THR A 648 -18.43 -20.89 16.47
CA THR A 648 -19.16 -21.96 17.14
C THR A 648 -18.09 -22.92 17.60
N SER A 649 -17.96 -23.09 18.91
CA SER A 649 -17.15 -24.14 19.51
C SER A 649 -17.39 -25.39 18.69
N ARG A 650 -16.33 -25.87 18.01
CA ARG A 650 -16.34 -27.24 17.51
C ARG A 650 -16.50 -28.09 18.76
N ILE A 651 -17.71 -28.61 18.96
CA ILE A 651 -17.94 -29.79 19.80
C ILE A 651 -17.27 -30.95 19.08
#